data_AF-A0AB34KPW5-F1
#
_entry.id   AF-A0AB34KPW5-F1
#
_cell.length_a   1.000
_cell.length_b   1.000
_cell.length_c   1.000
_cell.angle_alpha   90.00
_cell.angle_beta   90.00
_cell.angle_gamma   90.00
#
_symmetry.space_group_name_H-M   'P 1'
#
loop_
_entity.id
_entity.type
_entity.pdbx_description
1 polymer ?
#
loop_
_entity_poly.entity_id
_entity_poly.type
_entity_poly.pdbx_seq_one_letter_code
_entity_poly.pdbx_strand_id
1 'polypeptide(L)'
;MLPVRPTLSRQLSAADMQIPMISSPLKQTNEIDWIGPLKHHIRTSYGDDPERYTEECAQLNRLRQDMRGAGKDSAAGRDLLYRYYGQLELLDLRFPVDENHIKISFTWFDAFTHKPTSQYSLAYEKASIIFNISAVLSCHAANQNRHEDVGLKTAYHSFQASAGMFTYINENFLHAPSTDLSRETVQTLIRIMLAQGQEVFIEKQIADGKKPGLLAKLASQAAYVYAQAVEGTQDNVSRAVFERVWLLTVQIKQHHMASLAQYYQAVADYEANNYGQAICRLQAGLNASKEAQKLANSFPSSVPSSSNLSSETGTVLVEVVKKHMATIQERIAEYNRDNDMIYHQPVPVEANLPSIPKLPAAKAIPVSELYQGQDIQKIIGPDIFQRIVPMSVTESASLYDEEKAKLVRAETERVEGADDELAASLDYLKLPGSLNILKGGTDQESMGVDEEFRSWCSELAGHSSFDPTFERLREDKQGILSTLENSLKQLDMEESVCEKMRSKYGGEWTQQPSSRLTTTLRTDARSYRSAVEEASTSDAQLYNTFRQFDSDFDEMRSAGETDEADVLYQRAMIKAGAGKKDMSSPATEGNLLDDDFVDDSQQTVSDQIERVEELLRKLQLVKRERQQVLKDLKDKIHSDDISQVLILNKKATTSQETQLFKSELEKFRPHQTRILQAMHKQSAVMKELTRTYGDLLQDKRVRGEQNKYEAFSRQRNTVLGRYRKIYQAYIDLNAGLERARQFYTEMKETAESLEKNVQSFVENRRSEGSQLLNTIEAAKGSGADREQARLKELMERMSVNPSPNPSSNSPSHAAPAHRPPPIQSQGVQAMYNPVASPPATPQYQNGLRSPNNFTGYQPPGSASLAGTFRQSTHTPQNPNYNPSTYGPVSPPAHQQYFSPPPNQQPYGSQPITTQHGQGQQYGAGVPPGWQPPPPPPGPPPTQDYSAMQAANYPSGPGGYANDPRRGQQQQSGAAADPWAGLSGWK
;
A
#
# COMPACT_ATOMS: atom_id res chain seq x y z
N MET A 1 7.24 -10.69 -82.96
CA MET A 1 6.52 -9.96 -81.88
C MET A 1 6.28 -10.94 -80.76
N LEU A 2 6.57 -10.58 -79.51
CA LEU A 2 6.21 -11.39 -78.35
C LEU A 2 4.72 -11.14 -78.03
N PRO A 3 3.89 -12.18 -77.79
CA PRO A 3 2.56 -11.97 -77.24
C PRO A 3 2.71 -11.47 -75.79
N VAL A 4 2.13 -10.31 -75.50
CA VAL A 4 2.10 -9.74 -74.15
C VAL A 4 1.31 -10.70 -73.25
N ARG A 5 1.95 -11.25 -72.21
CA ARG A 5 1.27 -12.08 -71.20
C ARG A 5 0.13 -11.26 -70.58
N PRO A 6 -1.15 -11.71 -70.61
CA PRO A 6 -2.24 -10.97 -70.01
C PRO A 6 -2.08 -10.95 -68.48
N THR A 7 -1.71 -9.80 -67.94
CA THR A 7 -1.63 -9.56 -66.50
C THR A 7 -3.02 -9.57 -65.89
N LEU A 8 -3.43 -10.68 -65.29
CA LEU A 8 -4.40 -10.72 -64.18
C LEU A 8 -4.38 -12.12 -63.53
N SER A 9 -3.39 -12.33 -62.67
CA SER A 9 -3.42 -13.46 -61.73
C SER A 9 -4.66 -13.33 -60.86
N ARG A 10 -5.64 -14.23 -61.04
CA ARG A 10 -6.77 -14.39 -60.13
C ARG A 10 -6.26 -15.02 -58.83
N GLN A 11 -5.60 -14.21 -58.01
CA GLN A 11 -5.29 -14.54 -56.63
C GLN A 11 -6.61 -14.77 -55.88
N LEU A 12 -6.61 -15.66 -54.88
CA LEU A 12 -7.74 -15.82 -53.97
C LEU A 12 -7.98 -14.46 -53.29
N SER A 13 -9.18 -13.91 -53.43
CA SER A 13 -9.53 -12.65 -52.79
C SER A 13 -9.58 -12.86 -51.27
N ALA A 14 -9.17 -11.87 -50.48
CA ALA A 14 -9.37 -11.94 -49.02
C ALA A 14 -10.86 -12.07 -48.64
N ALA A 15 -11.77 -11.54 -49.47
CA ALA A 15 -13.21 -11.73 -49.32
C ALA A 15 -13.70 -13.17 -49.61
N ASP A 16 -12.88 -14.01 -50.26
CA ASP A 16 -13.19 -15.42 -50.54
C ASP A 16 -12.79 -16.36 -49.39
N MET A 17 -12.25 -15.83 -48.29
CA MET A 17 -11.52 -16.59 -47.27
C MET A 17 -12.05 -16.46 -45.83
N GLN A 18 -13.26 -15.93 -45.62
CA GLN A 18 -13.86 -15.89 -44.27
C GLN A 18 -14.33 -17.27 -43.81
N ILE A 19 -13.37 -18.10 -43.39
CA ILE A 19 -13.63 -19.37 -42.75
C ILE A 19 -14.24 -19.09 -41.36
N PRO A 20 -15.29 -19.83 -40.95
CA PRO A 20 -15.86 -19.75 -39.60
C PRO A 20 -14.80 -19.91 -38.52
N MET A 21 -15.02 -19.25 -37.39
CA MET A 21 -14.07 -19.16 -36.28
C MET A 21 -14.65 -19.85 -35.04
N ILE A 22 -13.82 -20.63 -34.34
CA ILE A 22 -14.18 -21.23 -33.06
C ILE A 22 -14.13 -20.14 -31.98
N SER A 23 -15.04 -20.22 -31.01
CA SER A 23 -15.04 -19.35 -29.82
C SER A 23 -15.54 -20.14 -28.61
N SER A 24 -14.94 -19.91 -27.44
CA SER A 24 -15.29 -20.64 -26.23
C SER A 24 -16.67 -20.21 -25.71
N PRO A 25 -17.55 -21.14 -25.30
CA PRO A 25 -18.71 -20.80 -24.48
C PRO A 25 -18.27 -20.17 -23.16
N LEU A 26 -19.18 -19.42 -22.53
CA LEU A 26 -18.98 -18.80 -21.22
C LEU A 26 -19.42 -19.79 -20.11
N LYS A 27 -18.67 -19.82 -19.00
CA LYS A 27 -19.10 -20.42 -17.74
C LYS A 27 -20.29 -19.64 -17.17
N GLN A 28 -21.24 -20.34 -16.58
CA GLN A 28 -22.39 -19.74 -15.89
C GLN A 28 -22.19 -19.83 -14.37
N THR A 29 -22.86 -18.97 -13.60
CA THR A 29 -22.79 -18.98 -12.12
C THR A 29 -24.12 -18.60 -11.48
N ASN A 30 -24.37 -19.24 -10.33
CA ASN A 30 -25.50 -18.91 -9.45
C ASN A 30 -25.31 -17.53 -8.79
N GLU A 31 -26.36 -17.05 -8.14
CA GLU A 31 -26.28 -15.90 -7.24
C GLU A 31 -25.65 -16.31 -5.91
N ILE A 32 -24.90 -15.38 -5.31
CA ILE A 32 -24.25 -15.53 -4.02
C ILE A 32 -24.47 -14.25 -3.23
N ASP A 33 -24.37 -14.32 -1.90
CA ASP A 33 -24.35 -13.12 -1.06
C ASP A 33 -22.91 -12.71 -0.73
N TRP A 34 -22.52 -11.52 -1.19
CA TRP A 34 -21.29 -10.85 -0.73
C TRP A 34 -21.51 -10.05 0.56
N ILE A 35 -22.74 -9.60 0.84
CA ILE A 35 -23.03 -8.55 1.83
C ILE A 35 -22.95 -9.10 3.26
N GLY A 36 -23.65 -10.20 3.56
CA GLY A 36 -23.66 -10.82 4.89
C GLY A 36 -22.26 -11.25 5.37
N PRO A 37 -21.50 -12.03 4.57
CA PRO A 37 -20.15 -12.47 4.94
C PRO A 37 -19.16 -11.32 5.12
N LEU A 38 -19.17 -10.31 4.24
CA LEU A 38 -18.29 -9.13 4.39
C LEU A 38 -18.69 -8.30 5.62
N LYS A 39 -19.97 -8.01 5.83
CA LYS A 39 -20.44 -7.30 7.04
C LYS A 39 -20.08 -8.04 8.33
N HIS A 40 -20.18 -9.37 8.35
CA HIS A 40 -19.76 -10.16 9.50
C HIS A 40 -18.24 -10.07 9.76
N HIS A 41 -17.42 -10.12 8.71
CA HIS A 41 -15.97 -9.99 8.83
C HIS A 41 -15.54 -8.57 9.24
N ILE A 42 -16.23 -7.52 8.78
CA ILE A 42 -16.01 -6.13 9.23
C ILE A 42 -16.22 -6.04 10.76
N ARG A 43 -17.37 -6.52 11.26
CA ARG A 43 -17.66 -6.51 12.71
C ARG A 43 -16.64 -7.31 13.53
N THR A 44 -16.23 -8.48 13.04
CA THR A 44 -15.48 -9.45 13.84
C THR A 44 -13.97 -9.23 13.77
N SER A 45 -13.43 -8.86 12.60
CA SER A 45 -11.98 -8.75 12.38
C SER A 45 -11.46 -7.31 12.43
N TYR A 46 -12.32 -6.32 12.15
CA TYR A 46 -11.94 -4.89 12.18
C TYR A 46 -12.55 -4.12 13.35
N GLY A 47 -13.62 -4.65 13.98
CA GLY A 47 -14.30 -4.00 15.11
C GLY A 47 -15.15 -2.76 14.74
N ASP A 48 -15.19 -2.37 13.46
CA ASP A 48 -15.99 -1.24 12.99
C ASP A 48 -17.45 -1.63 12.69
N ASP A 49 -18.33 -0.65 12.61
CA ASP A 49 -19.74 -0.81 12.31
C ASP A 49 -19.96 -1.20 10.83
N PRO A 50 -20.50 -2.40 10.54
CA PRO A 50 -20.74 -2.86 9.17
C PRO A 50 -21.72 -1.99 8.38
N GLU A 51 -22.60 -1.23 9.04
CA GLU A 51 -23.57 -0.39 8.33
C GLU A 51 -22.89 0.76 7.58
N ARG A 52 -21.72 1.21 8.05
CA ARG A 52 -20.87 2.23 7.39
C ARG A 52 -20.40 1.83 5.99
N TYR A 53 -20.41 0.53 5.66
CA TYR A 53 -19.89 -0.03 4.42
C TYR A 53 -20.98 -0.74 3.59
N THR A 54 -22.25 -0.41 3.85
CA THR A 54 -23.40 -1.02 3.15
C THR A 54 -23.39 -0.70 1.65
N GLU A 55 -23.01 0.52 1.27
CA GLU A 55 -22.95 0.94 -0.13
C GLU A 55 -21.83 0.21 -0.88
N GLU A 56 -20.63 0.10 -0.31
CA GLU A 56 -19.53 -0.70 -0.86
C GLU A 56 -19.91 -2.17 -1.07
N CYS A 57 -20.51 -2.80 -0.05
CA CYS A 57 -20.92 -4.20 -0.13
C CYS A 57 -22.01 -4.41 -1.19
N ALA A 58 -22.97 -3.48 -1.29
CA ALA A 58 -24.00 -3.50 -2.33
C ALA A 58 -23.42 -3.25 -3.74
N GLN A 59 -22.41 -2.38 -3.87
CA GLN A 59 -21.73 -2.10 -5.14
C GLN A 59 -20.96 -3.33 -5.64
N LEU A 60 -20.19 -4.00 -4.79
CA LEU A 60 -19.52 -5.25 -5.15
C LEU A 60 -20.52 -6.33 -5.57
N ASN A 61 -21.59 -6.53 -4.79
CA ASN A 61 -22.62 -7.51 -5.10
C ASN A 61 -23.30 -7.19 -6.44
N ARG A 62 -23.59 -5.91 -6.71
CA ARG A 62 -24.14 -5.44 -7.98
C ARG A 62 -23.20 -5.71 -9.15
N LEU A 63 -21.89 -5.45 -9.03
CA LEU A 63 -20.92 -5.76 -10.10
C LEU A 63 -20.93 -7.25 -10.47
N ARG A 64 -21.14 -8.14 -9.49
CA ARG A 64 -21.31 -9.58 -9.75
C ARG A 64 -22.63 -9.91 -10.47
N GLN A 65 -23.69 -9.14 -10.26
CA GLN A 65 -24.94 -9.31 -11.02
C GLN A 65 -24.79 -8.75 -12.45
N ASP A 66 -24.18 -7.56 -12.59
CA ASP A 66 -23.95 -6.92 -13.89
C ASP A 66 -23.07 -7.83 -14.80
N MET A 67 -22.01 -8.46 -14.27
CA MET A 67 -21.19 -9.41 -15.05
C MET A 67 -21.91 -10.73 -15.38
N ARG A 68 -22.93 -11.16 -14.61
CA ARG A 68 -23.77 -12.32 -14.99
C ARG A 68 -24.65 -12.01 -16.21
N GLY A 69 -24.97 -10.73 -16.42
CA GLY A 69 -25.62 -10.21 -17.63
C GLY A 69 -24.68 -9.86 -18.78
N ALA A 70 -23.37 -10.16 -18.69
CA ALA A 70 -22.39 -9.78 -19.71
C ALA A 70 -22.69 -10.43 -21.08
N GLY A 71 -23.11 -9.62 -22.05
CA GLY A 71 -23.42 -10.07 -23.40
C GLY A 71 -22.19 -10.61 -24.14
N LYS A 72 -22.21 -11.92 -24.44
CA LYS A 72 -21.09 -12.73 -24.94
C LYS A 72 -20.29 -12.18 -26.14
N ASP A 73 -20.91 -11.38 -27.00
CA ASP A 73 -20.32 -10.93 -28.28
C ASP A 73 -19.85 -9.45 -28.23
N SER A 74 -20.02 -8.75 -27.09
CA SER A 74 -19.89 -7.29 -26.97
C SER A 74 -18.69 -6.80 -26.15
N ALA A 75 -18.11 -5.66 -26.54
CA ALA A 75 -17.09 -4.97 -25.75
C ALA A 75 -17.60 -4.53 -24.36
N ALA A 76 -18.87 -4.14 -24.25
CA ALA A 76 -19.48 -3.82 -22.95
C ALA A 76 -19.50 -5.04 -22.00
N GLY A 77 -19.77 -6.25 -22.51
CA GLY A 77 -19.71 -7.49 -21.72
C GLY A 77 -18.29 -7.79 -21.21
N ARG A 78 -17.27 -7.58 -22.05
CA ARG A 78 -15.85 -7.65 -21.67
C ARG A 78 -15.52 -6.66 -20.54
N ASP A 79 -16.01 -5.43 -20.65
CA ASP A 79 -15.65 -4.36 -19.71
C ASP A 79 -16.33 -4.51 -18.33
N LEU A 80 -17.52 -5.13 -18.28
CA LEU A 80 -18.15 -5.55 -17.02
C LEU A 80 -17.34 -6.65 -16.32
N LEU A 81 -16.83 -7.64 -17.07
CA LEU A 81 -15.97 -8.69 -16.54
C LEU A 81 -14.63 -8.14 -16.04
N TYR A 82 -13.99 -7.24 -16.79
CA TYR A 82 -12.77 -6.56 -16.34
C TYR A 82 -12.99 -5.74 -15.07
N ARG A 83 -14.11 -5.00 -14.98
CA ARG A 83 -14.44 -4.22 -13.79
C ARG A 83 -14.60 -5.10 -12.56
N TYR A 84 -15.38 -6.19 -12.66
CA TYR A 84 -15.54 -7.10 -11.53
C TYR A 84 -14.22 -7.77 -11.15
N TYR A 85 -13.43 -8.26 -12.12
CA TYR A 85 -12.12 -8.85 -11.87
C TYR A 85 -11.16 -7.90 -11.14
N GLY A 86 -11.03 -6.65 -11.61
CA GLY A 86 -10.15 -5.66 -10.98
C GLY A 86 -10.54 -5.34 -9.54
N GLN A 87 -11.84 -5.31 -9.25
CA GLN A 87 -12.33 -5.15 -7.88
C GLN A 87 -12.11 -6.41 -7.02
N LEU A 88 -12.09 -7.62 -7.59
CA LEU A 88 -11.67 -8.85 -6.88
C LEU A 88 -10.16 -8.90 -6.60
N GLU A 89 -9.31 -8.31 -7.45
CA GLU A 89 -7.89 -8.13 -7.16
C GLU A 89 -7.67 -7.17 -5.98
N LEU A 90 -8.37 -6.03 -5.97
CA LEU A 90 -8.31 -5.05 -4.88
C LEU A 90 -8.90 -5.59 -3.57
N LEU A 91 -9.99 -6.37 -3.65
CA LEU A 91 -10.61 -7.03 -2.50
C LEU A 91 -9.67 -8.04 -1.81
N ASP A 92 -8.90 -8.81 -2.57
CA ASP A 92 -7.91 -9.80 -2.05
C ASP A 92 -6.80 -9.14 -1.21
N LEU A 93 -6.50 -7.85 -1.46
CA LEU A 93 -5.60 -7.06 -0.62
C LEU A 93 -6.20 -6.80 0.77
N ARG A 94 -7.53 -6.82 0.93
CA ARG A 94 -8.20 -6.46 2.20
C ARG A 94 -8.80 -7.69 2.89
N PHE A 95 -9.60 -8.46 2.18
CA PHE A 95 -10.47 -9.51 2.71
C PHE A 95 -9.95 -10.92 2.37
N PRO A 96 -9.55 -11.75 3.37
CA PRO A 96 -9.20 -13.15 3.15
C PRO A 96 -10.45 -14.00 2.87
N VAL A 97 -10.70 -14.30 1.60
CA VAL A 97 -11.87 -15.09 1.15
C VAL A 97 -11.45 -16.53 0.86
N ASP A 98 -11.59 -17.36 1.90
CA ASP A 98 -11.25 -18.79 1.96
C ASP A 98 -12.22 -19.56 2.88
N GLU A 99 -11.94 -20.85 3.14
CA GLU A 99 -12.79 -21.71 3.99
C GLU A 99 -12.76 -21.37 5.50
N ASN A 100 -11.74 -20.67 5.98
CA ASN A 100 -11.44 -20.43 7.39
C ASN A 100 -11.87 -19.03 7.85
N HIS A 101 -11.81 -18.04 6.96
CA HIS A 101 -12.08 -16.64 7.26
C HIS A 101 -13.44 -16.17 6.69
N ILE A 102 -13.51 -15.81 5.40
CA ILE A 102 -14.74 -15.28 4.77
C ILE A 102 -15.32 -16.32 3.82
N LYS A 103 -16.12 -17.22 4.40
CA LYS A 103 -16.63 -18.41 3.72
C LYS A 103 -17.80 -18.10 2.77
N ILE A 104 -17.49 -17.96 1.48
CA ILE A 104 -18.47 -17.70 0.40
C ILE A 104 -18.43 -18.84 -0.62
N SER A 105 -19.57 -19.47 -0.93
CA SER A 105 -19.61 -20.63 -1.83
C SER A 105 -19.78 -20.22 -3.30
N PHE A 106 -18.68 -20.14 -4.04
CA PHE A 106 -18.67 -19.83 -5.48
C PHE A 106 -19.07 -21.08 -6.28
N THR A 107 -20.30 -21.11 -6.78
CA THR A 107 -20.82 -22.19 -7.64
C THR A 107 -20.77 -21.78 -9.11
N TRP A 108 -20.02 -22.53 -9.91
CA TRP A 108 -19.85 -22.31 -11.34
C TRP A 108 -20.18 -23.57 -12.14
N PHE A 109 -20.81 -23.39 -13.30
CA PHE A 109 -21.06 -24.46 -14.26
C PHE A 109 -19.90 -24.53 -15.27
N ASP A 110 -19.44 -25.74 -15.54
CA ASP A 110 -18.44 -26.05 -16.55
C ASP A 110 -18.91 -25.60 -17.95
N ALA A 111 -18.07 -24.86 -18.68
CA ALA A 111 -18.45 -24.17 -19.92
C ALA A 111 -18.89 -25.11 -21.03
N PHE A 112 -18.37 -26.35 -21.05
CA PHE A 112 -18.65 -27.33 -22.10
C PHE A 112 -19.54 -28.48 -21.62
N THR A 113 -19.36 -28.95 -20.38
CA THR A 113 -20.09 -30.11 -19.84
C THR A 113 -21.28 -29.73 -18.94
N HIS A 114 -21.44 -28.44 -18.62
CA HIS A 114 -22.49 -27.84 -17.77
C HIS A 114 -22.62 -28.47 -16.36
N LYS A 115 -21.59 -29.20 -15.91
CA LYS A 115 -21.53 -29.75 -14.55
C LYS A 115 -21.25 -28.64 -13.53
N PRO A 116 -21.99 -28.55 -12.41
CA PRO A 116 -21.69 -27.60 -11.35
C PRO A 116 -20.48 -28.04 -10.53
N THR A 117 -19.55 -27.12 -10.28
CA THR A 117 -18.49 -27.21 -9.27
C THR A 117 -18.69 -26.07 -8.27
N SER A 118 -18.55 -26.35 -6.98
CA SER A 118 -18.62 -25.36 -5.90
C SER A 118 -17.30 -25.33 -5.13
N GLN A 119 -16.77 -24.14 -4.84
CA GLN A 119 -15.56 -23.93 -4.05
C GLN A 119 -15.71 -22.69 -3.17
N TYR A 120 -14.98 -22.62 -2.06
CA TYR A 120 -14.94 -21.44 -1.19
C TYR A 120 -13.76 -20.49 -1.46
N SER A 121 -12.91 -20.81 -2.44
CA SER A 121 -11.71 -20.03 -2.74
C SER A 121 -11.98 -18.89 -3.70
N LEU A 122 -11.57 -17.68 -3.35
CA LEU A 122 -11.58 -16.51 -4.25
C LEU A 122 -10.75 -16.75 -5.53
N ALA A 123 -9.71 -17.60 -5.48
CA ALA A 123 -8.95 -17.98 -6.66
C ALA A 123 -9.82 -18.71 -7.71
N TYR A 124 -10.84 -19.47 -7.29
CA TYR A 124 -11.75 -20.15 -8.22
C TYR A 124 -12.71 -19.18 -8.92
N GLU A 125 -13.23 -18.20 -8.18
CA GLU A 125 -14.01 -17.10 -8.75
C GLU A 125 -13.14 -16.33 -9.77
N LYS A 126 -11.95 -15.87 -9.37
CA LYS A 126 -10.99 -15.17 -10.24
C LYS A 126 -10.68 -15.96 -11.52
N ALA A 127 -10.32 -17.24 -11.42
CA ALA A 127 -10.07 -18.11 -12.58
C ALA A 127 -11.28 -18.22 -13.52
N SER A 128 -12.49 -18.35 -12.96
CA SER A 128 -13.74 -18.45 -13.72
C SER A 128 -14.09 -17.13 -14.44
N ILE A 129 -13.78 -15.97 -13.84
CA ILE A 129 -13.91 -14.67 -14.49
C ILE A 129 -12.89 -14.51 -15.62
N ILE A 130 -11.62 -14.87 -15.41
CA ILE A 130 -10.60 -14.82 -16.47
C ILE A 130 -11.01 -15.73 -17.64
N PHE A 131 -11.55 -16.92 -17.37
CA PHE A 131 -12.06 -17.81 -18.43
C PHE A 131 -13.18 -17.13 -19.23
N ASN A 132 -14.12 -16.46 -18.56
CA ASN A 132 -15.19 -15.71 -19.25
C ASN A 132 -14.66 -14.49 -20.02
N ILE A 133 -13.61 -13.81 -19.55
CA ILE A 133 -12.91 -12.77 -20.31
C ILE A 133 -12.31 -13.38 -21.59
N SER A 134 -11.59 -14.51 -21.48
CA SER A 134 -11.06 -15.24 -22.65
C SER A 134 -12.15 -15.65 -23.63
N ALA A 135 -13.28 -16.14 -23.11
CA ALA A 135 -14.43 -16.58 -23.91
C ALA A 135 -15.07 -15.41 -24.67
N VAL A 136 -15.38 -14.29 -24.00
CA VAL A 136 -15.92 -13.08 -24.63
C VAL A 136 -14.93 -12.51 -25.65
N LEU A 137 -13.63 -12.48 -25.36
CA LEU A 137 -12.61 -12.07 -26.33
C LEU A 137 -12.60 -12.97 -27.57
N SER A 138 -12.77 -14.29 -27.40
CA SER A 138 -12.84 -15.24 -28.53
C SER A 138 -14.13 -15.09 -29.35
N CYS A 139 -15.28 -14.86 -28.71
CA CYS A 139 -16.55 -14.62 -29.38
C CYS A 139 -16.52 -13.29 -30.15
N HIS A 140 -16.02 -12.23 -29.50
CA HIS A 140 -15.83 -10.92 -30.10
C HIS A 140 -14.88 -10.97 -31.31
N ALA A 141 -13.79 -11.74 -31.23
CA ALA A 141 -12.86 -11.96 -32.33
C ALA A 141 -13.49 -12.74 -33.51
N ALA A 142 -14.22 -13.81 -33.21
CA ALA A 142 -14.90 -14.64 -34.21
C ALA A 142 -15.97 -13.86 -35.00
N ASN A 143 -16.67 -12.95 -34.34
CA ASN A 143 -17.79 -12.18 -34.89
C ASN A 143 -17.40 -10.84 -35.55
N GLN A 144 -16.11 -10.50 -35.68
CA GLN A 144 -15.70 -9.27 -36.40
C GLN A 144 -15.96 -9.37 -37.91
N ASN A 145 -16.34 -8.24 -38.54
CA ASN A 145 -16.36 -8.13 -40.01
C ASN A 145 -14.94 -8.10 -40.59
N ARG A 146 -14.38 -9.26 -40.91
CA ARG A 146 -13.00 -9.40 -41.42
C ARG A 146 -12.83 -8.97 -42.90
N HIS A 147 -13.85 -8.34 -43.50
CA HIS A 147 -13.72 -7.67 -44.79
C HIS A 147 -13.03 -6.30 -44.66
N GLU A 148 -13.04 -5.73 -43.46
CA GLU A 148 -12.46 -4.42 -43.16
C GLU A 148 -11.16 -4.58 -42.37
N ASP A 149 -10.16 -3.72 -42.65
CA ASP A 149 -8.88 -3.72 -41.93
C ASP A 149 -9.04 -3.51 -40.42
N VAL A 150 -10.06 -2.75 -40.01
CA VAL A 150 -10.41 -2.54 -38.59
C VAL A 150 -10.91 -3.84 -37.94
N GLY A 151 -11.76 -4.61 -38.63
CA GLY A 151 -12.25 -5.90 -38.14
C GLY A 151 -11.14 -6.97 -38.09
N LEU A 152 -10.27 -7.00 -39.11
CA LEU A 152 -9.07 -7.85 -39.11
C LEU A 152 -8.13 -7.53 -37.93
N LYS A 153 -7.83 -6.25 -37.68
CA LYS A 153 -7.03 -5.81 -36.54
C LYS A 153 -7.65 -6.17 -35.20
N THR A 154 -8.95 -5.91 -35.04
CA THR A 154 -9.70 -6.19 -33.80
C THR A 154 -9.78 -7.68 -33.51
N ALA A 155 -10.02 -8.52 -34.53
CA ALA A 155 -10.03 -9.97 -34.39
C ALA A 155 -8.64 -10.52 -34.02
N TYR A 156 -7.59 -10.08 -34.72
CA TYR A 156 -6.21 -10.49 -34.45
C TYR A 156 -5.80 -10.20 -33.00
N HIS A 157 -5.96 -8.95 -32.55
CA HIS A 157 -5.65 -8.55 -31.18
C HIS A 157 -6.50 -9.30 -30.15
N SER A 158 -7.80 -9.50 -30.42
CA SER A 158 -8.70 -10.18 -29.48
C SER A 158 -8.40 -11.69 -29.34
N PHE A 159 -7.99 -12.37 -30.42
CA PHE A 159 -7.47 -13.74 -30.33
C PHE A 159 -6.15 -13.83 -29.55
N GLN A 160 -5.22 -12.88 -29.75
CA GLN A 160 -3.98 -12.82 -28.99
C GLN A 160 -4.21 -12.54 -27.49
N ALA A 161 -5.16 -11.67 -27.16
CA ALA A 161 -5.54 -11.37 -25.78
C ALA A 161 -6.27 -12.54 -25.10
N SER A 162 -7.18 -13.23 -25.82
CA SER A 162 -7.82 -14.46 -25.35
C SER A 162 -6.80 -15.56 -25.06
N ALA A 163 -5.83 -15.78 -25.96
CA ALA A 163 -4.72 -16.69 -25.73
C ALA A 163 -3.87 -16.29 -24.51
N GLY A 164 -3.65 -14.98 -24.29
CA GLY A 164 -2.97 -14.44 -23.12
C GLY A 164 -3.67 -14.77 -21.80
N MET A 165 -4.96 -14.50 -21.72
CA MET A 165 -5.80 -14.76 -20.55
C MET A 165 -5.87 -16.27 -20.24
N PHE A 166 -6.05 -17.13 -21.25
CA PHE A 166 -5.94 -18.59 -21.06
C PHE A 166 -4.53 -19.04 -20.64
N THR A 167 -3.46 -18.44 -21.16
CA THR A 167 -2.08 -18.75 -20.74
C THR A 167 -1.87 -18.45 -19.25
N TYR A 168 -2.36 -17.30 -18.78
CA TYR A 168 -2.30 -16.95 -17.36
C TYR A 168 -3.08 -17.94 -16.47
N ILE A 169 -4.25 -18.44 -16.92
CA ILE A 169 -4.96 -19.52 -16.20
C ILE A 169 -4.08 -20.77 -16.09
N ASN A 170 -3.50 -21.21 -17.22
CA ASN A 170 -2.70 -22.41 -17.37
C ASN A 170 -1.41 -22.42 -16.54
N GLU A 171 -0.89 -21.23 -16.21
CA GLU A 171 0.35 -21.05 -15.42
C GLU A 171 0.07 -20.84 -13.92
N ASN A 172 -1.02 -20.16 -13.54
CA ASN A 172 -1.25 -19.73 -12.15
C ASN A 172 -2.23 -20.63 -11.38
N PHE A 173 -3.11 -21.39 -12.05
CA PHE A 173 -4.18 -22.16 -11.41
C PHE A 173 -4.00 -23.67 -11.59
N LEU A 174 -2.88 -24.20 -11.09
CA LEU A 174 -2.44 -25.59 -11.29
C LEU A 174 -3.40 -26.67 -10.73
N HIS A 175 -4.28 -26.31 -9.79
CA HIS A 175 -5.24 -27.22 -9.15
C HIS A 175 -6.68 -26.95 -9.64
N ALA A 176 -6.92 -27.22 -10.93
CA ALA A 176 -8.20 -26.98 -11.59
C ALA A 176 -9.34 -27.86 -11.01
N PRO A 177 -10.45 -27.26 -10.50
CA PRO A 177 -11.56 -28.01 -9.91
C PRO A 177 -12.75 -28.24 -10.89
N SER A 178 -12.65 -27.77 -12.13
CA SER A 178 -13.59 -28.07 -13.23
C SER A 178 -12.81 -28.41 -14.51
N THR A 179 -13.46 -29.06 -15.48
CA THR A 179 -12.76 -29.67 -16.63
C THR A 179 -12.35 -28.62 -17.67
N ASP A 180 -13.18 -27.60 -17.83
CA ASP A 180 -12.90 -26.40 -18.64
C ASP A 180 -11.65 -25.62 -18.19
N LEU A 181 -11.29 -25.68 -16.91
CA LEU A 181 -10.08 -25.09 -16.34
C LEU A 181 -8.87 -26.06 -16.31
N SER A 182 -9.02 -27.32 -16.73
CA SER A 182 -7.90 -28.28 -16.70
C SER A 182 -6.79 -27.85 -17.65
N ARG A 183 -5.54 -28.13 -17.25
CA ARG A 183 -4.33 -27.73 -17.97
C ARG A 183 -4.37 -28.17 -19.44
N GLU A 184 -4.88 -29.35 -19.71
CA GLU A 184 -4.99 -29.97 -21.04
C GLU A 184 -6.05 -29.27 -21.91
N THR A 185 -7.21 -28.96 -21.33
CA THR A 185 -8.31 -28.23 -21.98
C THR A 185 -7.89 -26.80 -22.29
N VAL A 186 -7.36 -26.08 -21.30
CA VAL A 186 -6.90 -24.69 -21.44
C VAL A 186 -5.71 -24.62 -22.41
N GLN A 187 -4.75 -25.54 -22.34
CA GLN A 187 -3.65 -25.61 -23.32
C GLN A 187 -4.15 -25.85 -24.75
N THR A 188 -5.23 -26.60 -24.93
CA THR A 188 -5.87 -26.80 -26.23
C THR A 188 -6.53 -25.50 -26.72
N LEU A 189 -7.25 -24.79 -25.85
CA LEU A 189 -7.86 -23.49 -26.16
C LEU A 189 -6.80 -22.45 -26.57
N ILE A 190 -5.65 -22.38 -25.88
CA ILE A 190 -4.52 -21.50 -26.28
C ILE A 190 -4.04 -21.83 -27.70
N ARG A 191 -3.85 -23.11 -28.04
CA ARG A 191 -3.42 -23.53 -29.40
C ARG A 191 -4.44 -23.12 -30.46
N ILE A 192 -5.74 -23.31 -30.19
CA ILE A 192 -6.84 -22.92 -31.09
C ILE A 192 -6.87 -21.40 -31.30
N MET A 193 -6.84 -20.59 -30.23
CA MET A 193 -6.83 -19.13 -30.32
C MET A 193 -5.62 -18.59 -31.09
N LEU A 194 -4.42 -19.14 -30.87
CA LEU A 194 -3.20 -18.72 -31.59
C LEU A 194 -3.23 -19.12 -33.07
N ALA A 195 -3.80 -20.28 -33.41
CA ALA A 195 -3.98 -20.69 -34.81
C ALA A 195 -4.98 -19.79 -35.55
N GLN A 196 -6.08 -19.40 -34.90
CA GLN A 196 -7.05 -18.43 -35.43
C GLN A 196 -6.46 -17.03 -35.58
N GLY A 197 -5.65 -16.56 -34.61
CA GLY A 197 -4.90 -15.31 -34.75
C GLY A 197 -3.94 -15.34 -35.93
N GLN A 198 -3.21 -16.44 -36.13
CA GLN A 198 -2.33 -16.63 -37.29
C GLN A 198 -3.10 -16.64 -38.62
N GLU A 199 -4.30 -17.23 -38.65
CA GLU A 199 -5.21 -17.25 -39.80
C GLU A 199 -5.71 -15.83 -40.17
N VAL A 200 -6.18 -15.04 -39.19
CA VAL A 200 -6.59 -13.63 -39.41
C VAL A 200 -5.40 -12.79 -39.90
N PHE A 201 -4.18 -13.05 -39.43
CA PHE A 201 -3.00 -12.37 -39.95
C PHE A 201 -2.72 -12.75 -41.41
N ILE A 202 -2.93 -14.02 -41.80
CA ILE A 202 -2.81 -14.47 -43.20
C ILE A 202 -3.86 -13.80 -44.08
N GLU A 203 -5.14 -13.76 -43.68
CA GLU A 203 -6.21 -13.05 -44.39
C GLU A 203 -5.80 -11.61 -44.73
N LYS A 204 -5.25 -10.88 -43.75
CA LYS A 204 -4.73 -9.52 -43.99
C LYS A 204 -3.49 -9.52 -44.88
N GLN A 205 -2.50 -10.40 -44.70
CA GLN A 205 -1.30 -10.38 -45.54
C GLN A 205 -1.58 -10.74 -47.01
N ILE A 206 -2.69 -11.46 -47.28
CA ILE A 206 -3.24 -11.64 -48.62
C ILE A 206 -3.87 -10.33 -49.13
N ALA A 207 -4.71 -9.65 -48.34
CA ALA A 207 -5.29 -8.35 -48.70
C ALA A 207 -4.22 -7.25 -48.94
N ASP A 208 -3.15 -7.24 -48.14
CA ASP A 208 -1.99 -6.37 -48.27
C ASP A 208 -1.11 -6.68 -49.52
N GLY A 209 -1.43 -7.73 -50.30
CA GLY A 209 -0.69 -8.12 -51.51
C GLY A 209 0.75 -8.57 -51.26
N LYS A 210 1.07 -9.18 -50.11
CA LYS A 210 2.45 -9.58 -49.79
C LYS A 210 2.97 -10.70 -50.71
N LYS A 211 4.30 -10.79 -50.85
CA LYS A 211 4.98 -11.80 -51.68
C LYS A 211 4.58 -13.24 -51.30
N PRO A 212 4.34 -14.16 -52.27
CA PRO A 212 3.91 -15.53 -51.98
C PRO A 212 4.84 -16.29 -51.00
N GLY A 213 6.15 -16.12 -51.12
CA GLY A 213 7.13 -16.74 -50.22
C GLY A 213 7.11 -16.25 -48.75
N LEU A 214 6.34 -15.22 -48.42
CA LEU A 214 6.00 -14.85 -47.03
C LEU A 214 4.70 -15.54 -46.59
N LEU A 215 3.66 -15.50 -47.43
CA LEU A 215 2.37 -16.13 -47.20
C LEU A 215 2.51 -17.65 -46.95
N ALA A 216 3.36 -18.31 -47.73
CA ALA A 216 3.72 -19.70 -47.54
C ALA A 216 4.24 -20.02 -46.13
N LYS A 217 5.08 -19.15 -45.56
CA LYS A 217 5.70 -19.34 -44.23
C LYS A 217 4.71 -19.09 -43.09
N LEU A 218 3.81 -18.12 -43.28
CA LEU A 218 2.72 -17.83 -42.35
C LEU A 218 1.70 -18.98 -42.33
N ALA A 219 1.31 -19.50 -43.50
CA ALA A 219 0.40 -20.65 -43.63
C ALA A 219 1.03 -21.97 -43.14
N SER A 220 2.33 -22.19 -43.37
CA SER A 220 3.09 -23.33 -42.81
C SER A 220 3.04 -23.33 -41.28
N GLN A 221 3.13 -22.16 -40.66
CA GLN A 221 2.93 -22.03 -39.21
C GLN A 221 1.47 -22.26 -38.80
N ALA A 222 0.47 -21.71 -39.50
CA ALA A 222 -0.95 -21.94 -39.18
C ALA A 222 -1.31 -23.43 -39.22
N ALA A 223 -0.89 -24.14 -40.27
CA ALA A 223 -1.05 -25.59 -40.39
C ALA A 223 -0.39 -26.35 -39.24
N TYR A 224 0.80 -25.91 -38.80
CA TYR A 224 1.51 -26.53 -37.68
C TYR A 224 0.82 -26.30 -36.33
N VAL A 225 0.36 -25.09 -36.02
CA VAL A 225 -0.36 -24.83 -34.75
C VAL A 225 -1.72 -25.52 -34.76
N TYR A 226 -2.44 -25.56 -35.90
CA TYR A 226 -3.67 -26.36 -36.01
C TYR A 226 -3.40 -27.86 -35.84
N ALA A 227 -2.29 -28.41 -36.37
CA ALA A 227 -1.92 -29.81 -36.12
C ALA A 227 -1.68 -30.09 -34.62
N GLN A 228 -1.01 -29.17 -33.90
CA GLN A 228 -0.88 -29.26 -32.44
C GLN A 228 -2.22 -29.08 -31.71
N ALA A 229 -3.20 -28.37 -32.29
CA ALA A 229 -4.54 -28.26 -31.72
C ALA A 229 -5.38 -29.53 -31.93
N VAL A 230 -5.22 -30.26 -33.05
CA VAL A 230 -5.97 -31.50 -33.32
C VAL A 230 -5.77 -32.55 -32.23
N GLU A 231 -4.53 -32.78 -31.79
CA GLU A 231 -4.17 -33.71 -30.72
C GLU A 231 -5.00 -33.47 -29.44
N GLY A 232 -4.91 -32.26 -28.88
CA GLY A 232 -5.65 -31.89 -27.68
C GLY A 232 -7.17 -31.80 -27.89
N THR A 233 -7.62 -31.40 -29.09
CA THR A 233 -9.04 -31.38 -29.44
C THR A 233 -9.61 -32.81 -29.49
N GLN A 234 -8.83 -33.78 -29.98
CA GLN A 234 -9.25 -35.17 -30.07
C GLN A 234 -9.29 -35.87 -28.70
N ASP A 235 -8.36 -35.57 -27.78
CA ASP A 235 -8.47 -36.00 -26.38
C ASP A 235 -9.75 -35.46 -25.74
N ASN A 236 -9.99 -34.15 -25.84
CA ASN A 236 -11.16 -33.50 -25.27
C ASN A 236 -12.48 -34.01 -25.86
N VAL A 237 -12.55 -34.34 -27.16
CA VAL A 237 -13.71 -35.01 -27.76
C VAL A 237 -13.84 -36.45 -27.23
N SER A 238 -12.75 -37.21 -27.09
CA SER A 238 -12.80 -38.59 -26.57
C SER A 238 -13.27 -38.67 -25.11
N ARG A 239 -12.98 -37.63 -24.32
CA ARG A 239 -13.41 -37.46 -22.93
C ARG A 239 -14.81 -36.83 -22.79
N ALA A 240 -15.51 -36.59 -23.91
CA ALA A 240 -16.80 -35.91 -23.98
C ALA A 240 -16.81 -34.51 -23.33
N VAL A 241 -15.69 -33.79 -23.45
CA VAL A 241 -15.56 -32.37 -23.08
C VAL A 241 -15.91 -31.49 -24.27
N PHE A 242 -15.36 -31.76 -25.45
CA PHE A 242 -15.65 -30.99 -26.67
C PHE A 242 -16.63 -31.73 -27.60
N GLU A 243 -17.45 -30.94 -28.31
CA GLU A 243 -18.31 -31.43 -29.37
C GLU A 243 -17.49 -31.87 -30.60
N ARG A 244 -17.88 -32.99 -31.23
CA ARG A 244 -17.12 -33.57 -32.36
C ARG A 244 -16.93 -32.60 -33.54
N VAL A 245 -17.82 -31.63 -33.72
CA VAL A 245 -17.71 -30.59 -34.74
C VAL A 245 -16.47 -29.70 -34.57
N TRP A 246 -15.98 -29.47 -33.34
CA TRP A 246 -14.72 -28.73 -33.13
C TRP A 246 -13.54 -29.48 -33.74
N LEU A 247 -13.43 -30.79 -33.50
CA LEU A 247 -12.36 -31.62 -34.08
C LEU A 247 -12.40 -31.58 -35.62
N LEU A 248 -13.59 -31.67 -36.22
CA LEU A 248 -13.74 -31.53 -37.68
C LEU A 248 -13.30 -30.15 -38.17
N THR A 249 -13.74 -29.05 -37.55
CA THR A 249 -13.33 -27.69 -37.93
C THR A 249 -11.81 -27.50 -37.83
N VAL A 250 -11.18 -27.96 -36.75
CA VAL A 250 -9.72 -27.87 -36.54
C VAL A 250 -8.95 -28.71 -37.56
N GLN A 251 -9.40 -29.94 -37.87
CA GLN A 251 -8.78 -30.79 -38.88
C GLN A 251 -8.95 -30.23 -40.31
N ILE A 252 -10.14 -29.72 -40.67
CA ILE A 252 -10.39 -29.08 -41.97
C ILE A 252 -9.46 -27.86 -42.12
N LYS A 253 -9.36 -27.00 -41.11
CA LYS A 253 -8.43 -25.85 -41.11
C LYS A 253 -6.97 -26.27 -41.17
N GLN A 254 -6.54 -27.32 -40.46
CA GLN A 254 -5.18 -27.87 -40.57
C GLN A 254 -4.84 -28.23 -42.02
N HIS A 255 -5.66 -29.06 -42.66
CA HIS A 255 -5.41 -29.53 -44.03
C HIS A 255 -5.56 -28.41 -45.07
N HIS A 256 -6.51 -27.48 -44.87
CA HIS A 256 -6.65 -26.30 -45.72
C HIS A 256 -5.42 -25.36 -45.63
N MET A 257 -4.92 -25.08 -44.43
CA MET A 257 -3.71 -24.25 -44.25
C MET A 257 -2.45 -24.93 -44.80
N ALA A 258 -2.36 -26.26 -44.70
CA ALA A 258 -1.27 -27.03 -45.33
C ALA A 258 -1.32 -26.95 -46.86
N SER A 259 -2.52 -27.06 -47.46
CA SER A 259 -2.77 -26.83 -48.89
C SER A 259 -2.37 -25.41 -49.31
N LEU A 260 -2.79 -24.39 -48.54
CA LEU A 260 -2.50 -22.99 -48.78
C LEU A 260 -1.00 -22.66 -48.70
N ALA A 261 -0.28 -23.29 -47.76
CA ALA A 261 1.18 -23.16 -47.64
C ALA A 261 1.92 -23.69 -48.88
N GLN A 262 1.57 -24.90 -49.33
CA GLN A 262 2.17 -25.49 -50.53
C GLN A 262 1.79 -24.70 -51.80
N TYR A 263 0.55 -24.19 -51.89
CA TYR A 263 0.10 -23.32 -52.97
C TYR A 263 0.96 -22.05 -53.08
N TYR A 264 1.11 -21.27 -52.00
CA TYR A 264 1.90 -20.04 -52.05
C TYR A 264 3.41 -20.30 -52.24
N GLN A 265 3.94 -21.42 -51.73
CA GLN A 265 5.32 -21.79 -52.00
C GLN A 265 5.50 -22.23 -53.46
N ALA A 266 4.53 -22.91 -54.08
CA ALA A 266 4.59 -23.26 -55.50
C ALA A 266 4.62 -22.02 -56.40
N VAL A 267 3.83 -20.98 -56.08
CA VAL A 267 3.89 -19.69 -56.80
C VAL A 267 5.26 -19.03 -56.61
N ALA A 268 5.82 -19.04 -55.40
CA ALA A 268 7.17 -18.51 -55.14
C ALA A 268 8.27 -19.31 -55.88
N ASP A 269 8.14 -20.63 -55.97
CA ASP A 269 9.09 -21.50 -56.66
C ASP A 269 8.99 -21.32 -58.19
N TYR A 270 7.79 -21.10 -58.75
CA TYR A 270 7.58 -20.71 -60.15
C TYR A 270 8.18 -19.32 -60.44
N GLU A 271 7.95 -18.33 -59.57
CA GLU A 271 8.61 -17.00 -59.65
C GLU A 271 10.15 -17.10 -59.59
N ALA A 272 10.67 -18.12 -58.90
CA ALA A 272 12.11 -18.43 -58.82
C ALA A 272 12.65 -19.30 -59.97
N ASN A 273 11.84 -19.60 -61.00
CA ASN A 273 12.16 -20.49 -62.14
C ASN A 273 12.38 -21.98 -61.77
N ASN A 274 11.90 -22.43 -60.62
CA ASN A 274 11.92 -23.83 -60.20
C ASN A 274 10.59 -24.54 -60.59
N TYR A 275 10.22 -24.45 -61.86
CA TYR A 275 8.96 -24.93 -62.44
C TYR A 275 8.63 -26.39 -62.07
N GLY A 276 9.62 -27.30 -62.11
CA GLY A 276 9.43 -28.69 -61.70
C GLY A 276 9.05 -28.84 -60.22
N GLN A 277 9.67 -28.06 -59.32
CA GLN A 277 9.36 -28.07 -57.89
C GLN A 277 7.97 -27.47 -57.62
N ALA A 278 7.60 -26.40 -58.34
CA ALA A 278 6.30 -25.76 -58.24
C ALA A 278 5.15 -26.72 -58.58
N ILE A 279 5.28 -27.51 -59.65
CA ILE A 279 4.31 -28.55 -60.02
C ILE A 279 4.15 -29.59 -58.89
N CYS A 280 5.27 -30.10 -58.36
CA CYS A 280 5.26 -31.08 -57.27
C CYS A 280 4.58 -30.52 -55.99
N ARG A 281 4.84 -29.26 -55.63
CA ARG A 281 4.16 -28.60 -54.50
C ARG A 281 2.67 -28.41 -54.73
N LEU A 282 2.22 -28.06 -55.93
CA LEU A 282 0.79 -27.98 -56.21
C LEU A 282 0.12 -29.36 -56.11
N GLN A 283 0.79 -30.44 -56.51
CA GLN A 283 0.29 -31.80 -56.34
C GLN A 283 0.16 -32.19 -54.85
N ALA A 284 1.17 -31.88 -54.03
CA ALA A 284 1.13 -32.06 -52.57
C ALA A 284 0.00 -31.24 -51.93
N GLY A 285 -0.14 -29.97 -52.32
CA GLY A 285 -1.24 -29.09 -51.89
C GLY A 285 -2.62 -29.64 -52.27
N LEU A 286 -2.78 -30.12 -53.50
CA LEU A 286 -4.01 -30.77 -53.97
C LEU A 286 -4.36 -32.01 -53.13
N ASN A 287 -3.37 -32.80 -52.71
CA ASN A 287 -3.60 -33.96 -51.85
C ASN A 287 -4.07 -33.56 -50.44
N ALA A 288 -3.48 -32.52 -49.84
CA ALA A 288 -3.97 -31.95 -48.58
C ALA A 288 -5.40 -31.38 -48.73
N SER A 289 -5.68 -30.71 -49.86
CA SER A 289 -7.00 -30.15 -50.18
C SER A 289 -8.10 -31.21 -50.32
N LYS A 290 -7.78 -32.38 -50.91
CA LYS A 290 -8.72 -33.53 -50.99
C LYS A 290 -9.11 -34.06 -49.61
N GLU A 291 -8.17 -34.19 -48.68
CA GLU A 291 -8.46 -34.65 -47.32
C GLU A 291 -9.25 -33.59 -46.54
N ALA A 292 -8.96 -32.29 -46.71
CA ALA A 292 -9.81 -31.21 -46.21
C ALA A 292 -11.24 -31.30 -46.76
N GLN A 293 -11.42 -31.58 -48.05
CA GLN A 293 -12.73 -31.69 -48.69
C GLN A 293 -13.52 -32.89 -48.18
N LYS A 294 -12.85 -34.04 -48.02
CA LYS A 294 -13.40 -35.27 -47.45
C LYS A 294 -13.89 -35.07 -46.02
N LEU A 295 -13.13 -34.36 -45.19
CA LEU A 295 -13.54 -33.98 -43.85
C LEU A 295 -14.71 -32.98 -43.86
N ALA A 296 -14.66 -31.94 -44.69
CA ALA A 296 -15.75 -30.97 -44.83
C ALA A 296 -17.07 -31.62 -45.30
N ASN A 297 -17.00 -32.56 -46.24
CA ASN A 297 -18.15 -33.35 -46.69
C ASN A 297 -18.71 -34.30 -45.60
N SER A 298 -17.96 -34.55 -44.52
CA SER A 298 -18.39 -35.33 -43.35
C SER A 298 -18.88 -34.46 -42.18
N PHE A 299 -18.89 -33.13 -42.35
CA PHE A 299 -19.42 -32.20 -41.37
C PHE A 299 -20.96 -32.31 -41.30
N PRO A 300 -21.58 -32.36 -40.11
CA PRO A 300 -23.02 -32.53 -39.99
C PRO A 300 -23.79 -31.30 -40.50
N SER A 301 -24.96 -31.54 -41.11
CA SER A 301 -25.85 -30.48 -41.62
C SER A 301 -26.54 -29.64 -40.53
N SER A 302 -26.45 -30.07 -39.27
CA SER A 302 -26.95 -29.36 -38.10
C SER A 302 -25.86 -29.33 -37.02
N VAL A 303 -25.53 -28.13 -36.55
CA VAL A 303 -24.48 -27.89 -35.56
C VAL A 303 -25.09 -27.89 -34.15
N PRO A 304 -24.49 -28.58 -33.15
CA PRO A 304 -24.96 -28.52 -31.77
C PRO A 304 -24.89 -27.10 -31.19
N SER A 305 -25.94 -26.65 -30.50
CA SER A 305 -25.95 -25.33 -29.85
C SER A 305 -24.88 -25.17 -28.76
N SER A 306 -24.46 -26.29 -28.16
CA SER A 306 -23.34 -26.42 -27.22
C SER A 306 -21.99 -26.03 -27.84
N SER A 307 -21.79 -26.17 -29.16
CA SER A 307 -20.48 -25.97 -29.79
C SER A 307 -20.14 -24.51 -30.13
N ASN A 308 -21.04 -23.56 -29.84
CA ASN A 308 -20.86 -22.12 -30.08
C ASN A 308 -20.35 -21.76 -31.50
N LEU A 309 -20.84 -22.48 -32.52
CA LEU A 309 -20.55 -22.30 -33.94
C LEU A 309 -21.85 -21.95 -34.70
N SER A 310 -21.75 -21.24 -35.83
CA SER A 310 -22.92 -20.90 -36.63
C SER A 310 -23.48 -22.11 -37.38
N SER A 311 -24.79 -22.13 -37.64
CA SER A 311 -25.45 -23.16 -38.45
C SER A 311 -24.87 -23.30 -39.85
N GLU A 312 -24.36 -22.21 -40.42
CA GLU A 312 -23.73 -22.14 -41.75
C GLU A 312 -22.26 -22.60 -41.76
N THR A 313 -21.70 -22.97 -40.60
CA THR A 313 -20.27 -23.34 -40.50
C THR A 313 -19.91 -24.48 -41.46
N GLY A 314 -20.77 -25.49 -41.59
CA GLY A 314 -20.52 -26.63 -42.48
C GLY A 314 -20.53 -26.26 -43.97
N THR A 315 -21.50 -25.43 -44.41
CA THR A 315 -21.61 -25.02 -45.81
C THR A 315 -20.45 -24.14 -46.23
N VAL A 316 -20.08 -23.15 -45.42
CA VAL A 316 -18.93 -22.26 -45.73
C VAL A 316 -17.60 -23.05 -45.77
N LEU A 317 -17.39 -24.00 -44.85
CA LEU A 317 -16.21 -24.87 -44.89
C LEU A 317 -16.14 -25.70 -46.18
N VAL A 318 -17.26 -26.29 -46.62
CA VAL A 318 -17.32 -27.05 -47.88
C VAL A 318 -17.04 -26.17 -49.10
N GLU A 319 -17.59 -24.95 -49.14
CA GLU A 319 -17.42 -24.03 -50.27
C GLU A 319 -16.00 -23.46 -50.39
N VAL A 320 -15.40 -22.99 -49.29
CA VAL A 320 -14.04 -22.43 -49.29
C VAL A 320 -13.01 -23.48 -49.69
N VAL A 321 -13.12 -24.71 -49.15
CA VAL A 321 -12.20 -25.81 -49.53
C VAL A 321 -12.39 -26.20 -50.99
N LYS A 322 -13.64 -26.33 -51.47
CA LYS A 322 -13.94 -26.67 -52.87
C LYS A 322 -13.41 -25.63 -53.86
N LYS A 323 -13.56 -24.34 -53.52
CA LYS A 323 -13.03 -23.22 -54.31
C LYS A 323 -11.51 -23.23 -54.37
N HIS A 324 -10.84 -23.39 -53.23
CA HIS A 324 -9.38 -23.49 -53.16
C HIS A 324 -8.83 -24.71 -53.92
N MET A 325 -9.50 -25.86 -53.82
CA MET A 325 -9.15 -27.06 -54.58
C MET A 325 -9.24 -26.84 -56.10
N ALA A 326 -10.29 -26.15 -56.58
CA ALA A 326 -10.43 -25.80 -58.00
C ALA A 326 -9.31 -24.87 -58.47
N THR A 327 -8.97 -23.82 -57.70
CA THR A 327 -7.84 -22.93 -58.03
C THR A 327 -6.50 -23.67 -58.11
N ILE A 328 -6.26 -24.68 -57.26
CA ILE A 328 -5.05 -25.52 -57.36
C ILE A 328 -5.09 -26.36 -58.64
N GLN A 329 -6.22 -26.97 -59.00
CA GLN A 329 -6.36 -27.75 -60.24
C GLN A 329 -6.12 -26.91 -61.50
N GLU A 330 -6.65 -25.68 -61.54
CA GLU A 330 -6.39 -24.70 -62.61
C GLU A 330 -4.90 -24.38 -62.74
N ARG A 331 -4.21 -24.09 -61.62
CA ARG A 331 -2.76 -23.81 -61.62
C ARG A 331 -1.91 -25.02 -61.97
N ILE A 332 -2.31 -26.24 -61.62
CA ILE A 332 -1.62 -27.47 -62.09
C ILE A 332 -1.72 -27.60 -63.61
N ALA A 333 -2.90 -27.37 -64.18
CA ALA A 333 -3.11 -27.43 -65.64
C ALA A 333 -2.38 -26.31 -66.40
N GLU A 334 -2.16 -25.15 -65.76
CA GLU A 334 -1.30 -24.07 -66.26
C GLU A 334 0.19 -24.45 -66.20
N TYR A 335 0.70 -24.81 -65.02
CA TYR A 335 2.13 -25.05 -64.82
C TYR A 335 2.63 -26.30 -65.54
N ASN A 336 1.82 -27.36 -65.65
CA ASN A 336 2.16 -28.51 -66.49
C ASN A 336 2.26 -28.09 -67.96
N ARG A 337 1.28 -27.36 -68.51
CA ARG A 337 1.31 -26.89 -69.90
C ARG A 337 2.54 -26.03 -70.19
N ASP A 338 2.89 -25.13 -69.28
CA ASP A 338 4.09 -24.30 -69.39
C ASP A 338 5.37 -25.14 -69.34
N ASN A 339 5.45 -26.15 -68.47
CA ASN A 339 6.62 -27.02 -68.38
C ASN A 339 6.75 -27.95 -69.59
N ASP A 340 5.65 -28.56 -70.03
CA ASP A 340 5.62 -29.51 -71.15
C ASP A 340 5.83 -28.83 -72.52
N MET A 341 5.54 -27.52 -72.63
CA MET A 341 5.68 -26.75 -73.89
C MET A 341 6.90 -25.82 -73.91
N ILE A 342 7.45 -25.44 -72.75
CA ILE A 342 8.52 -24.43 -72.64
C ILE A 342 9.68 -24.96 -71.80
N TYR A 343 9.47 -25.20 -70.50
CA TYR A 343 10.58 -25.26 -69.54
C TYR A 343 11.25 -26.64 -69.39
N HIS A 344 10.53 -27.72 -69.68
CA HIS A 344 11.00 -29.12 -69.67
C HIS A 344 11.77 -29.55 -68.41
N GLN A 345 11.47 -28.96 -67.24
CA GLN A 345 12.12 -29.34 -65.99
C GLN A 345 11.57 -30.65 -65.44
N PRO A 346 12.41 -31.54 -64.88
CA PRO A 346 11.95 -32.75 -64.22
C PRO A 346 11.18 -32.40 -62.94
N VAL A 347 9.99 -32.96 -62.78
CA VAL A 347 9.20 -32.86 -61.55
C VAL A 347 9.82 -33.80 -60.50
N PRO A 348 10.24 -33.30 -59.32
CA PRO A 348 10.84 -34.14 -58.28
C PRO A 348 9.76 -34.97 -57.55
N VAL A 349 10.22 -35.99 -56.82
CA VAL A 349 9.37 -36.75 -55.89
C VAL A 349 9.09 -35.90 -54.64
N GLU A 350 7.87 -35.98 -54.08
CA GLU A 350 7.41 -35.17 -52.94
C GLU A 350 8.36 -35.22 -51.72
N ALA A 351 8.97 -36.37 -51.45
CA ALA A 351 9.94 -36.55 -50.37
C ALA A 351 11.24 -35.72 -50.53
N ASN A 352 11.54 -35.24 -51.74
CA ASN A 352 12.72 -34.41 -52.03
C ASN A 352 12.41 -32.90 -51.98
N LEU A 353 11.17 -32.50 -51.65
CA LEU A 353 10.81 -31.09 -51.53
C LEU A 353 11.39 -30.45 -50.26
N PRO A 354 12.01 -29.26 -50.34
CA PRO A 354 12.39 -28.49 -49.16
C PRO A 354 11.17 -28.18 -48.26
N SER A 355 11.30 -28.40 -46.96
CA SER A 355 10.27 -28.05 -45.98
C SER A 355 10.02 -26.54 -45.94
N ILE A 356 8.77 -26.11 -45.96
CA ILE A 356 8.42 -24.68 -45.91
C ILE A 356 8.74 -24.11 -44.51
N PRO A 357 9.64 -23.10 -44.38
CA PRO A 357 9.96 -22.48 -43.10
C PRO A 357 8.71 -21.92 -42.42
N LYS A 358 8.62 -22.03 -41.08
CA LYS A 358 7.47 -21.55 -40.30
C LYS A 358 7.73 -20.15 -39.77
N LEU A 359 6.73 -19.26 -39.81
CA LEU A 359 6.82 -17.91 -39.27
C LEU A 359 5.66 -17.61 -38.29
N PRO A 360 5.89 -17.60 -36.96
CA PRO A 360 4.89 -17.15 -35.98
C PRO A 360 4.72 -15.63 -36.00
N ALA A 361 3.52 -15.17 -36.38
CA ALA A 361 3.07 -13.80 -36.19
C ALA A 361 2.29 -13.67 -34.88
N ALA A 362 1.25 -14.50 -34.71
CA ALA A 362 0.43 -14.50 -33.50
C ALA A 362 1.19 -15.01 -32.27
N LYS A 363 1.07 -14.29 -31.16
CA LYS A 363 1.60 -14.64 -29.83
C LYS A 363 0.57 -14.32 -28.76
N ALA A 364 0.58 -15.06 -27.64
CA ALA A 364 -0.22 -14.70 -26.48
C ALA A 364 0.32 -13.39 -25.88
N ILE A 365 -0.54 -12.41 -25.61
CA ILE A 365 -0.13 -11.15 -24.96
C ILE A 365 -0.14 -11.38 -23.43
N PRO A 366 0.95 -11.08 -22.70
CA PRO A 366 0.97 -11.21 -21.24
C PRO A 366 -0.15 -10.40 -20.58
N VAL A 367 -0.78 -10.96 -19.55
CA VAL A 367 -1.85 -10.25 -18.81
C VAL A 367 -1.34 -8.93 -18.21
N SER A 368 -0.07 -8.84 -17.83
CA SER A 368 0.56 -7.60 -17.40
C SER A 368 0.61 -6.51 -18.49
N GLU A 369 0.87 -6.86 -19.76
CA GLU A 369 0.86 -5.90 -20.88
C GLU A 369 -0.59 -5.48 -21.21
N LEU A 370 -1.56 -6.39 -21.09
CA LEU A 370 -2.98 -6.09 -21.27
C LEU A 370 -3.50 -5.09 -20.21
N TYR A 371 -3.21 -5.31 -18.93
CA TYR A 371 -3.70 -4.44 -17.84
C TYR A 371 -2.93 -3.12 -17.66
N GLN A 372 -1.80 -2.92 -18.36
CA GLN A 372 -1.07 -1.65 -18.37
C GLN A 372 -1.73 -0.55 -19.23
N GLY A 373 -2.70 -0.90 -20.08
CA GLY A 373 -3.46 0.08 -20.86
C GLY A 373 -4.27 1.03 -19.96
N GLN A 374 -4.10 2.34 -20.14
CA GLN A 374 -4.79 3.37 -19.34
C GLN A 374 -6.32 3.22 -19.30
N ASP A 375 -6.92 2.62 -20.32
CA ASP A 375 -8.37 2.45 -20.41
C ASP A 375 -8.89 1.33 -19.51
N ILE A 376 -8.09 0.30 -19.20
CA ILE A 376 -8.51 -0.79 -18.30
C ILE A 376 -8.56 -0.30 -16.84
N GLN A 377 -7.64 0.57 -16.42
CA GLN A 377 -7.73 1.23 -15.11
C GLN A 377 -8.99 2.11 -14.99
N LYS A 378 -9.35 2.84 -16.07
CA LYS A 378 -10.61 3.62 -16.13
C LYS A 378 -11.85 2.72 -16.10
N ILE A 379 -11.80 1.53 -16.72
CA ILE A 379 -12.88 0.55 -16.71
C ILE A 379 -13.11 -0.03 -15.31
N ILE A 380 -12.03 -0.36 -14.58
CA ILE A 380 -12.07 -0.91 -13.21
C ILE A 380 -12.58 0.12 -12.20
N GLY A 381 -12.12 1.37 -12.33
CA GLY A 381 -12.47 2.45 -11.40
C GLY A 381 -11.66 2.43 -10.09
N PRO A 382 -12.00 3.29 -9.12
CA PRO A 382 -11.34 3.31 -7.81
C PRO A 382 -11.64 2.06 -6.99
N ASP A 383 -10.78 1.72 -6.02
CA ASP A 383 -11.01 0.65 -5.05
C ASP A 383 -12.26 0.94 -4.21
N ILE A 384 -13.28 0.08 -4.35
CA ILE A 384 -14.53 0.17 -3.61
C ILE A 384 -14.25 0.21 -2.10
N PHE A 385 -13.36 -0.64 -1.60
CA PHE A 385 -13.08 -0.80 -0.18
C PHE A 385 -11.89 0.04 0.30
N GLN A 386 -11.53 1.12 -0.42
CA GLN A 386 -10.40 1.99 -0.09
C GLN A 386 -10.32 2.41 1.39
N ARG A 387 -11.49 2.60 2.02
CA ARG A 387 -11.69 3.00 3.42
C ARG A 387 -11.34 1.93 4.48
N ILE A 388 -11.15 0.66 4.10
CA ILE A 388 -10.95 -0.45 5.05
C ILE A 388 -9.48 -0.89 5.05
N VAL A 389 -8.69 -0.40 6.02
CA VAL A 389 -7.25 -0.71 6.14
C VAL A 389 -7.04 -2.00 6.94
N PRO A 390 -6.39 -3.05 6.40
CA PRO A 390 -6.14 -4.30 7.12
C PRO A 390 -5.29 -4.14 8.38
N MET A 391 -5.53 -4.96 9.41
CA MET A 391 -4.79 -4.89 10.69
C MET A 391 -3.27 -5.05 10.51
N SER A 392 -2.82 -5.91 9.59
CA SER A 392 -1.40 -6.06 9.25
C SER A 392 -0.81 -4.79 8.59
N VAL A 393 -1.64 -4.00 7.89
CA VAL A 393 -1.21 -2.72 7.34
C VAL A 393 -1.18 -1.65 8.43
N THR A 394 -2.10 -1.64 9.39
CA THR A 394 -2.01 -0.71 10.53
C THR A 394 -0.82 -1.03 11.44
N GLU A 395 -0.42 -2.30 11.54
CA GLU A 395 0.83 -2.71 12.20
C GLU A 395 2.07 -2.20 11.45
N SER A 396 2.23 -2.52 10.16
CA SER A 396 3.34 -2.00 9.35
C SER A 396 3.34 -0.46 9.20
N ALA A 397 2.18 0.19 9.23
CA ALA A 397 2.07 1.66 9.27
C ALA A 397 2.49 2.22 10.63
N SER A 398 2.20 1.53 11.74
CA SER A 398 2.68 1.93 13.08
C SER A 398 4.21 1.82 13.19
N LEU A 399 4.81 0.80 12.56
CA LEU A 399 6.27 0.68 12.42
C LEU A 399 6.85 1.82 11.55
N TYR A 400 6.15 2.23 10.48
CA TYR A 400 6.53 3.38 9.67
C TYR A 400 6.41 4.71 10.44
N ASP A 401 5.36 4.87 11.27
CA ASP A 401 5.23 6.01 12.19
C ASP A 401 6.35 6.03 13.25
N GLU A 402 6.83 4.87 13.70
CA GLU A 402 8.00 4.78 14.58
C GLU A 402 9.29 5.23 13.87
N GLU A 403 9.52 4.83 12.62
CA GLU A 403 10.67 5.29 11.81
C GLU A 403 10.58 6.79 11.47
N LYS A 404 9.38 7.30 11.14
CA LYS A 404 9.11 8.74 11.01
C LYS A 404 9.41 9.49 12.32
N ALA A 405 9.01 8.94 13.47
CA ALA A 405 9.29 9.52 14.78
C ALA A 405 10.79 9.50 15.14
N LYS A 406 11.53 8.42 14.79
CA LYS A 406 13.00 8.36 14.92
C LYS A 406 13.67 9.45 14.08
N LEU A 407 13.23 9.65 12.84
CA LEU A 407 13.75 10.71 11.98
C LEU A 407 13.47 12.09 12.57
N VAL A 408 12.23 12.38 13.00
CA VAL A 408 11.87 13.66 13.63
C VAL A 408 12.69 13.92 14.90
N ARG A 409 12.91 12.91 15.75
CA ARG A 409 13.76 13.02 16.95
C ARG A 409 15.20 13.35 16.58
N ALA A 410 15.81 12.56 15.69
CA ALA A 410 17.21 12.71 15.29
C ALA A 410 17.51 14.01 14.51
N GLU A 411 16.53 14.59 13.81
CA GLU A 411 16.65 15.93 13.22
C GLU A 411 16.42 17.03 14.27
N THR A 412 15.50 16.84 15.21
CA THR A 412 15.24 17.80 16.30
C THR A 412 16.46 17.93 17.21
N GLU A 413 17.03 16.82 17.65
CA GLU A 413 18.26 16.75 18.47
C GLU A 413 19.45 17.44 17.79
N ARG A 414 19.61 17.30 16.46
CA ARG A 414 20.65 18.00 15.69
C ARG A 414 20.40 19.49 15.50
N VAL A 415 19.15 19.94 15.60
CA VAL A 415 18.80 21.37 15.58
C VAL A 415 18.98 21.99 16.97
N GLU A 416 18.59 21.28 18.02
CA GLU A 416 18.73 21.68 19.42
C GLU A 416 20.20 21.73 19.84
N GLY A 417 20.98 20.66 19.62
CA GLY A 417 22.43 20.68 19.90
C GLY A 417 23.19 21.77 19.13
N ALA A 418 22.75 22.12 17.91
CA ALA A 418 23.31 23.23 17.15
C ALA A 418 22.80 24.62 17.61
N ASP A 419 21.66 24.71 18.30
CA ASP A 419 21.19 25.91 19.00
C ASP A 419 21.94 26.10 20.35
N ASP A 420 22.28 25.01 21.03
CA ASP A 420 23.02 24.99 22.29
C ASP A 420 24.52 25.29 22.08
N GLU A 421 25.17 24.66 21.09
CA GLU A 421 26.52 25.03 20.64
C GLU A 421 26.61 26.53 20.34
N LEU A 422 25.54 27.10 19.76
CA LEU A 422 25.46 28.51 19.41
C LEU A 422 25.37 29.40 20.65
N ALA A 423 24.46 29.06 21.58
CA ALA A 423 24.28 29.79 22.83
C ALA A 423 25.55 29.76 23.69
N ALA A 424 26.14 28.57 23.88
CA ALA A 424 27.39 28.39 24.63
C ALA A 424 28.58 29.15 23.99
N SER A 425 28.66 29.18 22.66
CA SER A 425 29.71 29.94 21.97
C SER A 425 29.53 31.45 22.11
N LEU A 426 28.29 31.96 22.08
CA LEU A 426 28.02 33.38 22.28
C LEU A 426 28.27 33.82 23.72
N ASP A 427 27.89 33.01 24.71
CA ASP A 427 28.17 33.25 26.13
C ASP A 427 29.67 33.24 26.43
N TYR A 428 30.42 32.28 25.89
CA TYR A 428 31.89 32.24 25.99
C TYR A 428 32.56 33.50 25.43
N LEU A 429 32.06 34.02 24.30
CA LEU A 429 32.53 35.29 23.71
C LEU A 429 31.95 36.54 24.41
N LYS A 430 30.96 36.38 25.30
CA LYS A 430 30.18 37.44 25.97
C LYS A 430 29.44 38.37 24.98
N LEU A 431 29.05 37.84 23.83
CA LEU A 431 28.32 38.55 22.76
C LEU A 431 26.80 38.38 22.93
N PRO A 432 25.98 39.42 22.68
CA PRO A 432 26.34 40.74 22.14
C PRO A 432 26.85 41.74 23.20
N GLY A 433 26.73 41.44 24.50
CA GLY A 433 26.88 42.42 25.58
C GLY A 433 28.20 43.19 25.61
N SER A 434 29.31 42.60 25.15
CA SER A 434 30.60 43.30 25.03
C SER A 434 30.62 44.40 23.95
N LEU A 435 29.83 44.30 22.88
CA LEU A 435 29.82 45.27 21.77
C LEU A 435 29.15 46.59 22.19
N ASN A 436 28.06 46.53 22.95
CA ASN A 436 27.35 47.73 23.41
C ASN A 436 28.25 48.67 24.24
N ILE A 437 29.23 48.10 24.95
CA ILE A 437 30.15 48.83 25.82
C ILE A 437 31.34 49.38 25.01
N LEU A 438 31.86 48.59 24.06
CA LEU A 438 32.85 49.02 23.07
C LEU A 438 32.41 50.23 22.23
N LYS A 439 31.09 50.47 22.15
CA LYS A 439 30.45 51.59 21.44
C LYS A 439 30.43 52.91 22.24
N GLY A 440 31.03 52.96 23.43
CA GLY A 440 31.04 54.15 24.30
C GLY A 440 29.80 54.29 25.19
N GLY A 441 29.12 53.18 25.51
CA GLY A 441 27.94 53.13 26.40
C GLY A 441 28.26 53.34 27.89
N THR A 442 29.12 54.30 28.20
CA THR A 442 29.70 54.51 29.54
C THR A 442 29.39 55.91 30.08
N ASP A 443 28.12 56.32 30.02
CA ASP A 443 27.59 57.39 30.84
C ASP A 443 26.18 57.04 31.33
N GLN A 444 25.95 57.20 32.64
CA GLN A 444 24.72 56.90 33.41
C GLN A 444 24.15 55.47 33.36
N GLU A 445 23.93 54.87 32.19
CA GLU A 445 23.09 53.66 32.04
C GLU A 445 23.73 52.38 32.63
N SER A 446 25.06 52.31 32.72
CA SER A 446 25.79 51.19 33.36
C SER A 446 25.74 51.18 34.90
N MET A 447 25.28 52.27 35.52
CA MET A 447 24.85 52.36 36.93
C MET A 447 23.33 52.22 37.09
N GLY A 448 22.58 52.25 35.98
CA GLY A 448 21.17 51.90 35.94
C GLY A 448 20.94 50.40 36.17
N VAL A 449 19.68 50.03 36.30
CA VAL A 449 19.26 48.63 36.40
C VAL A 449 19.38 47.95 35.06
N ASP A 450 19.78 46.68 35.09
CA ASP A 450 19.73 45.80 33.94
C ASP A 450 18.28 45.66 33.43
N GLU A 451 18.03 45.97 32.16
CA GLU A 451 16.67 45.95 31.59
C GLU A 451 16.00 44.56 31.69
N GLU A 452 16.80 43.47 31.71
CA GLU A 452 16.28 42.14 32.04
C GLU A 452 15.80 42.05 33.50
N PHE A 453 16.55 42.60 34.47
CA PHE A 453 16.13 42.57 35.88
C PHE A 453 14.91 43.45 36.12
N ARG A 454 14.80 44.62 35.47
CA ARG A 454 13.61 45.48 35.59
C ARG A 454 12.39 44.83 34.94
N SER A 455 12.53 44.16 33.80
CA SER A 455 11.43 43.40 33.19
C SER A 455 11.02 42.20 34.04
N TRP A 456 11.94 41.43 34.62
CA TRP A 456 11.58 40.34 35.56
C TRP A 456 10.79 40.84 36.77
N CYS A 457 11.19 41.95 37.40
CA CYS A 457 10.44 42.53 38.51
C CYS A 457 9.08 43.09 38.07
N SER A 458 8.98 43.67 36.87
CA SER A 458 7.73 44.16 36.27
C SER A 458 6.76 43.02 35.93
N GLU A 459 7.25 41.89 35.45
CA GLU A 459 6.43 40.68 35.15
C GLU A 459 6.03 39.87 36.38
N LEU A 460 6.72 40.07 37.52
CA LEU A 460 6.28 39.59 38.84
C LEU A 460 5.32 40.57 39.54
N ALA A 461 5.28 41.86 39.14
CA ALA A 461 4.39 42.85 39.74
C ALA A 461 2.91 42.50 39.48
N GLY A 462 2.10 42.48 40.52
CA GLY A 462 0.70 42.06 40.45
C GLY A 462 0.47 40.54 40.39
N HIS A 463 1.52 39.71 40.41
CA HIS A 463 1.36 38.26 40.48
C HIS A 463 0.85 37.83 41.87
N SER A 464 -0.35 37.23 41.94
CA SER A 464 -0.91 36.66 43.16
C SER A 464 -0.07 35.52 43.72
N SER A 465 0.01 35.33 45.04
CA SER A 465 0.71 34.19 45.63
C SER A 465 0.21 32.85 45.07
N PHE A 466 1.08 31.84 45.04
CA PHE A 466 0.74 30.55 44.43
C PHE A 466 -0.19 29.68 45.31
N ASP A 467 -0.28 29.93 46.62
CA ASP A 467 -1.05 29.08 47.56
C ASP A 467 -2.51 28.84 47.15
N PRO A 468 -3.34 29.83 46.74
CA PRO A 468 -4.72 29.57 46.31
C PRO A 468 -4.81 28.63 45.10
N THR A 469 -3.75 28.57 44.27
CA THR A 469 -3.66 27.60 43.18
C THR A 469 -3.32 26.20 43.70
N PHE A 470 -2.38 26.08 44.63
CA PHE A 470 -2.06 24.79 45.27
C PHE A 470 -3.22 24.25 46.12
N GLU A 471 -3.97 25.11 46.81
CA GLU A 471 -5.21 24.75 47.49
C GLU A 471 -6.26 24.26 46.49
N ARG A 472 -6.47 24.95 45.37
CA ARG A 472 -7.40 24.52 44.32
C ARG A 472 -7.03 23.17 43.70
N LEU A 473 -5.75 22.94 43.39
CA LEU A 473 -5.26 21.65 42.90
C LEU A 473 -5.51 20.52 43.92
N ARG A 474 -5.36 20.81 45.22
CA ARG A 474 -5.71 19.87 46.30
C ARG A 474 -7.22 19.61 46.38
N GLU A 475 -8.08 20.62 46.18
CA GLU A 475 -9.54 20.43 46.10
C GLU A 475 -9.94 19.52 44.95
N ASP A 476 -9.49 19.83 43.72
CA ASP A 476 -9.88 19.07 42.53
C ASP A 476 -9.31 17.64 42.57
N LYS A 477 -8.08 17.44 43.08
CA LYS A 477 -7.53 16.11 43.40
C LYS A 477 -8.44 15.32 44.37
N GLN A 478 -8.87 15.95 45.46
CA GLN A 478 -9.70 15.29 46.48
C GLN A 478 -11.10 14.97 45.94
N GLY A 479 -11.63 15.83 45.05
CA GLY A 479 -12.85 15.58 44.29
C GLY A 479 -12.73 14.32 43.44
N ILE A 480 -11.74 14.25 42.55
CA ILE A 480 -11.50 13.09 41.67
C ILE A 480 -11.35 11.79 42.45
N LEU A 481 -10.54 11.78 43.51
CA LEU A 481 -10.36 10.59 44.34
C LEU A 481 -11.68 10.13 44.99
N SER A 482 -12.54 11.07 45.40
CA SER A 482 -13.86 10.73 45.93
C SER A 482 -14.82 10.17 44.86
N THR A 483 -14.79 10.69 43.62
CA THR A 483 -15.56 10.16 42.48
C THR A 483 -15.13 8.75 42.11
N LEU A 484 -13.83 8.47 42.06
CA LEU A 484 -13.29 7.13 41.79
C LEU A 484 -13.63 6.15 42.92
N GLU A 485 -13.53 6.57 44.19
CA GLU A 485 -13.89 5.73 45.34
C GLU A 485 -15.39 5.44 45.40
N ASN A 486 -16.24 6.43 45.08
CA ASN A 486 -17.69 6.25 44.97
C ASN A 486 -18.07 5.32 43.81
N SER A 487 -17.40 5.43 42.67
CA SER A 487 -17.58 4.53 41.52
C SER A 487 -17.26 3.08 41.89
N LEU A 488 -16.13 2.84 42.56
CA LEU A 488 -15.77 1.49 43.04
C LEU A 488 -16.80 0.94 44.04
N LYS A 489 -17.24 1.76 45.02
CA LYS A 489 -18.30 1.39 45.97
C LYS A 489 -19.61 1.00 45.27
N GLN A 490 -20.01 1.70 44.20
CA GLN A 490 -21.23 1.37 43.45
C GLN A 490 -21.15 -0.02 42.79
N LEU A 491 -19.99 -0.36 42.21
CA LEU A 491 -19.75 -1.69 41.62
C LEU A 491 -19.72 -2.80 42.69
N ASP A 492 -19.05 -2.57 43.81
CA ASP A 492 -18.99 -3.52 44.92
C ASP A 492 -20.37 -3.73 45.57
N MET A 493 -21.20 -2.68 45.65
CA MET A 493 -22.58 -2.77 46.11
C MET A 493 -23.45 -3.59 45.15
N GLU A 494 -23.38 -3.36 43.84
CA GLU A 494 -24.15 -4.13 42.84
C GLU A 494 -23.75 -5.60 42.81
N GLU A 495 -22.45 -5.92 42.85
CA GLU A 495 -21.98 -7.29 42.93
C GLU A 495 -22.49 -7.98 44.20
N SER A 496 -22.44 -7.29 45.35
CA SER A 496 -22.97 -7.84 46.60
C SER A 496 -24.48 -8.08 46.56
N VAL A 497 -25.24 -7.35 45.75
CA VAL A 497 -26.69 -7.54 45.58
C VAL A 497 -26.95 -8.69 44.61
N CYS A 498 -26.25 -8.74 43.48
CA CYS A 498 -26.31 -9.83 42.51
C CYS A 498 -26.04 -11.18 43.18
N GLU A 499 -25.00 -11.28 44.00
CA GLU A 499 -24.61 -12.55 44.64
C GLU A 499 -25.51 -12.91 45.84
N LYS A 500 -26.09 -11.92 46.55
CA LYS A 500 -27.16 -12.19 47.54
C LYS A 500 -28.42 -12.73 46.88
N MET A 501 -28.83 -12.20 45.72
CA MET A 501 -29.98 -12.72 44.98
C MET A 501 -29.70 -14.11 44.40
N ARG A 502 -28.49 -14.34 43.86
CA ARG A 502 -28.04 -15.69 43.46
C ARG A 502 -28.08 -16.68 44.62
N SER A 503 -27.62 -16.27 45.80
CA SER A 503 -27.68 -17.10 47.02
C SER A 503 -29.11 -17.39 47.48
N LYS A 504 -30.05 -16.46 47.27
CA LYS A 504 -31.47 -16.58 47.67
C LYS A 504 -32.32 -17.43 46.72
N TYR A 505 -32.09 -17.31 45.41
CA TYR A 505 -32.91 -17.95 44.37
C TYR A 505 -32.18 -19.09 43.61
N GLY A 506 -30.88 -19.28 43.85
CA GLY A 506 -30.10 -20.39 43.32
C GLY A 506 -30.12 -20.46 41.79
N GLY A 507 -30.48 -21.62 41.24
CA GLY A 507 -30.55 -21.85 39.80
C GLY A 507 -31.64 -21.08 39.06
N GLU A 508 -32.58 -20.43 39.77
CA GLU A 508 -33.55 -19.52 39.15
C GLU A 508 -32.93 -18.15 38.81
N TRP A 509 -31.84 -17.76 39.49
CA TRP A 509 -31.16 -16.48 39.25
C TRP A 509 -30.19 -16.58 38.07
N THR A 510 -30.74 -16.58 36.85
CA THR A 510 -30.00 -16.72 35.59
C THR A 510 -29.08 -15.53 35.25
N GLN A 511 -29.13 -14.45 36.04
CA GLN A 511 -28.29 -13.26 35.84
C GLN A 511 -26.79 -13.61 35.92
N GLN A 512 -25.99 -13.16 34.95
CA GLN A 512 -24.53 -13.40 34.94
C GLN A 512 -23.84 -12.77 36.17
N PRO A 513 -22.71 -13.31 36.66
CA PRO A 513 -21.95 -12.71 37.77
C PRO A 513 -21.29 -11.37 37.40
N SER A 514 -21.53 -10.34 38.21
CA SER A 514 -21.09 -8.97 37.90
C SER A 514 -19.58 -8.75 37.96
N SER A 515 -18.86 -9.57 38.75
CA SER A 515 -17.40 -9.50 38.89
C SER A 515 -16.67 -9.60 37.55
N ARG A 516 -17.13 -10.47 36.65
CA ARG A 516 -16.55 -10.60 35.30
C ARG A 516 -16.78 -9.36 34.45
N LEU A 517 -18.01 -8.82 34.46
CA LEU A 517 -18.42 -7.70 33.61
C LEU A 517 -17.79 -6.35 34.01
N THR A 518 -17.38 -6.23 35.28
CA THR A 518 -16.83 -4.99 35.87
C THR A 518 -15.30 -4.95 35.91
N THR A 519 -14.63 -5.98 35.39
CA THR A 519 -13.15 -6.12 35.43
C THR A 519 -12.42 -4.96 34.74
N THR A 520 -12.95 -4.46 33.62
CA THR A 520 -12.43 -3.27 32.91
C THR A 520 -12.59 -2.02 33.75
N LEU A 521 -13.84 -1.64 34.08
CA LEU A 521 -14.17 -0.44 34.87
C LEU A 521 -13.38 -0.34 36.19
N ARG A 522 -13.18 -1.47 36.89
CA ARG A 522 -12.36 -1.54 38.12
C ARG A 522 -10.85 -1.40 37.87
N THR A 523 -10.37 -1.76 36.68
CA THR A 523 -8.97 -1.57 36.26
C THR A 523 -8.73 -0.14 35.82
N ASP A 524 -9.65 0.45 35.07
CA ASP A 524 -9.62 1.86 34.66
C ASP A 524 -9.63 2.77 35.90
N ALA A 525 -10.53 2.52 36.86
CA ALA A 525 -10.57 3.22 38.15
C ALA A 525 -9.24 3.16 38.94
N ARG A 526 -8.57 2.00 38.93
CA ARG A 526 -7.24 1.83 39.56
C ARG A 526 -6.15 2.58 38.79
N SER A 527 -6.20 2.58 37.46
CA SER A 527 -5.24 3.30 36.61
C SER A 527 -5.35 4.81 36.80
N TYR A 528 -6.56 5.37 36.80
CA TYR A 528 -6.80 6.80 37.06
C TYR A 528 -6.36 7.19 38.48
N ARG A 529 -6.64 6.35 39.48
CA ARG A 529 -6.12 6.56 40.84
C ARG A 529 -4.59 6.61 40.88
N SER A 530 -3.91 5.67 40.21
CA SER A 530 -2.44 5.62 40.16
C SER A 530 -1.86 6.88 39.50
N ALA A 531 -2.47 7.35 38.41
CA ALA A 531 -2.06 8.59 37.73
C ALA A 531 -2.23 9.84 38.63
N VAL A 532 -3.30 9.89 39.42
CA VAL A 532 -3.55 10.98 40.39
C VAL A 532 -2.58 10.93 41.58
N GLU A 533 -2.16 9.73 42.00
CA GLU A 533 -1.14 9.57 43.05
C GLU A 533 0.25 9.98 42.52
N GLU A 534 0.62 9.59 41.29
CA GLU A 534 1.85 10.00 40.61
C GLU A 534 1.91 11.52 40.38
N ALA A 535 0.89 12.11 39.76
CA ALA A 535 0.80 13.56 39.53
C ALA A 535 0.97 14.36 40.84
N SER A 536 0.42 13.85 41.95
CA SER A 536 0.57 14.51 43.24
C SER A 536 1.96 14.44 43.87
N THR A 537 2.84 13.58 43.35
CA THR A 537 4.27 13.61 43.65
C THR A 537 4.95 14.78 42.92
N SER A 538 4.54 15.07 41.68
CA SER A 538 4.96 16.27 40.94
C SER A 538 4.42 17.56 41.56
N ASP A 539 3.16 17.59 42.01
CA ASP A 539 2.60 18.73 42.77
C ASP A 539 3.42 19.04 44.03
N ALA A 540 3.85 18.00 44.75
CA ALA A 540 4.69 18.16 45.93
C ALA A 540 6.09 18.69 45.60
N GLN A 541 6.66 18.33 44.44
CA GLN A 541 7.92 18.91 43.95
C GLN A 541 7.74 20.39 43.60
N LEU A 542 6.67 20.76 42.89
CA LEU A 542 6.34 22.16 42.60
C LEU A 542 6.13 22.98 43.89
N TYR A 543 5.42 22.44 44.88
CA TYR A 543 5.21 23.11 46.16
C TYR A 543 6.50 23.31 46.97
N ASN A 544 7.44 22.36 46.89
CA ASN A 544 8.77 22.50 47.49
C ASN A 544 9.61 23.59 46.78
N THR A 545 9.59 23.63 45.45
CA THR A 545 10.27 24.70 44.67
C THR A 545 9.68 26.07 44.96
N PHE A 546 8.35 26.18 45.05
CA PHE A 546 7.67 27.40 45.49
C PHE A 546 8.17 27.85 46.86
N ARG A 547 8.12 26.98 47.88
CA ARG A 547 8.63 27.29 49.23
C ARG A 547 10.12 27.59 49.32
N GLN A 548 10.92 27.18 48.35
CA GLN A 548 12.35 27.51 48.30
C GLN A 548 12.61 28.96 47.85
N PHE A 549 11.73 29.51 47.01
CA PHE A 549 11.91 30.84 46.39
C PHE A 549 10.84 31.87 46.81
N ASP A 550 9.83 31.48 47.59
CA ASP A 550 8.74 32.33 48.12
C ASP A 550 9.19 33.72 48.57
N SER A 551 10.17 33.81 49.49
CA SER A 551 10.70 35.10 49.97
C SER A 551 11.51 35.89 48.94
N ASP A 552 12.08 35.20 47.94
CA ASP A 552 12.78 35.85 46.81
C ASP A 552 11.77 36.37 45.77
N PHE A 553 10.62 35.70 45.59
CA PHE A 553 9.50 36.17 44.78
C PHE A 553 8.86 37.40 45.41
N ASP A 554 8.60 37.40 46.72
CA ASP A 554 8.09 38.58 47.42
C ASP A 554 9.08 39.76 47.39
N GLU A 555 10.39 39.52 47.51
CA GLU A 555 11.41 40.59 47.39
C GLU A 555 11.45 41.18 45.96
N MET A 556 11.35 40.36 44.90
CA MET A 556 11.27 40.84 43.52
C MET A 556 9.93 41.52 43.18
N ARG A 557 8.82 40.93 43.61
CA ARG A 557 7.45 41.43 43.35
C ARG A 557 7.22 42.77 44.04
N SER A 558 7.61 42.90 45.31
CA SER A 558 7.45 44.17 46.04
C SER A 558 8.25 45.30 45.37
N ALA A 559 9.49 45.04 44.95
CA ALA A 559 10.29 45.99 44.19
C ALA A 559 9.73 46.33 42.78
N GLY A 560 8.96 45.43 42.16
CA GLY A 560 8.20 45.71 40.94
C GLY A 560 6.95 46.57 41.20
N GLU A 561 6.21 46.29 42.28
CA GLU A 561 4.98 47.01 42.65
C GLU A 561 5.25 48.43 43.20
N THR A 562 6.44 48.71 43.74
CA THR A 562 6.84 50.06 44.21
C THR A 562 7.71 50.84 43.23
N ASP A 563 8.09 50.24 42.08
CA ASP A 563 9.15 50.71 41.16
C ASP A 563 10.53 50.90 41.82
N GLU A 564 10.77 50.22 42.96
CA GLU A 564 12.05 50.20 43.69
C GLU A 564 13.01 49.08 43.23
N ALA A 565 12.79 48.51 42.04
CA ALA A 565 13.70 47.55 41.40
C ALA A 565 15.15 48.06 41.38
N ASP A 566 15.33 49.38 41.20
CA ASP A 566 16.60 50.10 41.29
C ASP A 566 17.28 49.96 42.66
N VAL A 567 16.51 50.08 43.75
CA VAL A 567 17.01 49.91 45.12
C VAL A 567 17.38 48.46 45.39
N LEU A 568 16.57 47.49 44.93
CA LEU A 568 16.83 46.06 45.10
C LEU A 568 18.08 45.61 44.33
N TYR A 569 18.24 46.04 43.09
CA TYR A 569 19.40 45.74 42.26
C TYR A 569 20.69 46.33 42.84
N GLN A 570 20.67 47.62 43.23
CA GLN A 570 21.82 48.27 43.86
C GLN A 570 22.19 47.60 45.19
N ARG A 571 21.20 47.25 46.04
CA ARG A 571 21.42 46.51 47.30
C ARG A 571 22.05 45.14 47.05
N ALA A 572 21.66 44.44 45.99
CA ALA A 572 22.27 43.17 45.59
C ALA A 572 23.71 43.35 45.04
N MET A 573 23.97 44.39 44.23
CA MET A 573 25.31 44.72 43.73
C MET A 573 26.29 45.12 44.84
N ILE A 574 25.82 45.89 45.83
CA ILE A 574 26.60 46.22 47.03
C ILE A 574 26.93 44.95 47.82
N LYS A 575 25.95 44.05 48.00
CA LYS A 575 26.12 42.74 48.66
C LYS A 575 27.07 41.80 47.88
N ALA A 576 27.15 41.93 46.56
CA ALA A 576 28.10 41.24 45.68
C ALA A 576 29.50 41.90 45.62
N GLY A 577 29.71 43.01 46.35
CA GLY A 577 31.03 43.61 46.56
C GLY A 577 31.37 44.84 45.70
N ALA A 578 30.41 45.43 45.00
CA ALA A 578 30.65 46.63 44.19
C ALA A 578 31.03 47.87 45.02
N GLY A 579 30.55 47.98 46.26
CA GLY A 579 30.64 49.19 47.10
C GLY A 579 31.90 49.37 47.95
N LYS A 580 33.08 48.87 47.54
CA LYS A 580 34.33 49.00 48.34
C LYS A 580 35.57 49.44 47.55
N LYS A 581 35.58 50.71 47.13
CA LYS A 581 36.79 51.54 46.97
C LYS A 581 36.41 53.02 46.85
N ASP A 582 37.30 53.91 47.28
CA ASP A 582 37.13 55.36 47.08
C ASP A 582 37.00 55.71 45.60
N MET A 583 36.04 56.57 45.28
CA MET A 583 35.88 57.22 43.98
C MET A 583 35.82 58.73 44.17
N SER A 584 36.99 59.33 44.43
CA SER A 584 37.22 60.74 44.15
C SER A 584 37.17 60.96 42.64
N SER A 585 36.26 61.80 42.15
CA SER A 585 36.04 62.01 40.72
C SER A 585 37.29 62.51 39.98
N PRO A 586 37.73 61.83 38.90
CA PRO A 586 38.40 62.46 37.78
C PRO A 586 37.34 63.06 36.84
N ALA A 587 37.70 64.11 36.09
CA ALA A 587 36.83 64.69 35.08
C ALA A 587 37.10 64.07 33.70
N THR A 588 36.03 63.87 32.93
CA THR A 588 35.99 63.97 31.45
C THR A 588 37.20 63.41 30.71
N GLU A 589 37.44 62.10 30.81
CA GLU A 589 38.26 61.39 29.81
C GLU A 589 37.39 61.06 28.58
N GLY A 590 37.96 61.21 27.39
CA GLY A 590 37.19 61.24 26.13
C GLY A 590 36.57 59.91 25.69
N ASN A 591 35.52 60.01 24.89
CA ASN A 591 34.86 58.85 24.28
C ASN A 591 35.79 58.18 23.26
N LEU A 592 35.81 56.85 23.20
CA LEU A 592 36.76 56.08 22.37
C LEU A 592 36.63 56.34 20.84
N LEU A 593 35.54 57.00 20.44
CA LEU A 593 35.20 57.38 19.07
C LEU A 593 35.80 58.74 18.63
N ASP A 594 36.37 59.54 19.54
CA ASP A 594 36.82 60.91 19.27
C ASP A 594 38.31 61.01 18.85
N ASP A 595 39.02 59.87 18.86
CA ASP A 595 40.48 59.75 18.62
C ASP A 595 40.82 59.17 17.22
N ASP A 596 39.84 59.13 16.30
CA ASP A 596 39.93 58.46 14.98
C ASP A 596 40.35 59.40 13.82
N PHE A 597 41.03 60.52 14.12
CA PHE A 597 41.45 61.52 13.13
C PHE A 597 42.87 61.37 12.56
N VAL A 598 43.59 60.27 12.81
CA VAL A 598 44.95 60.04 12.29
C VAL A 598 45.21 58.60 11.82
N ASP A 599 45.20 58.42 10.49
CA ASP A 599 45.81 57.35 9.63
C ASP A 599 44.80 56.67 8.68
N ASP A 600 44.86 57.07 7.41
CA ASP A 600 43.96 56.73 6.29
C ASP A 600 44.20 55.31 5.73
N SER A 601 44.61 54.37 6.59
CA SER A 601 45.09 53.03 6.19
C SER A 601 44.66 51.88 7.10
N GLN A 602 43.95 52.15 8.20
CA GLN A 602 43.44 51.15 9.14
C GLN A 602 41.91 51.23 9.24
N GLN A 603 41.26 50.09 9.42
CA GLN A 603 39.79 50.02 9.54
C GLN A 603 39.38 50.54 10.92
N THR A 604 38.45 51.51 10.97
CA THR A 604 38.02 52.13 12.22
C THR A 604 37.49 51.09 13.22
N VAL A 605 37.54 51.40 14.51
CA VAL A 605 36.97 50.51 15.54
C VAL A 605 35.46 50.36 15.33
N SER A 606 34.79 51.41 14.83
CA SER A 606 33.37 51.38 14.43
C SER A 606 33.09 50.38 13.30
N ASP A 607 33.86 50.39 12.21
CA ASP A 607 33.70 49.46 11.09
C ASP A 607 33.85 47.99 11.51
N GLN A 608 34.73 47.75 12.49
CA GLN A 608 34.98 46.42 13.03
C GLN A 608 33.79 45.96 13.90
N ILE A 609 33.28 46.84 14.78
CA ILE A 609 32.07 46.60 15.59
C ILE A 609 30.86 46.30 14.69
N GLU A 610 30.62 47.09 13.64
CA GLU A 610 29.48 46.87 12.73
C GLU A 610 29.57 45.51 12.02
N ARG A 611 30.76 45.03 11.65
CA ARG A 611 30.90 43.69 11.06
C ARG A 611 30.63 42.57 12.07
N VAL A 612 30.98 42.73 13.34
CA VAL A 612 30.61 41.74 14.38
C VAL A 612 29.08 41.77 14.60
N GLU A 613 28.43 42.94 14.61
CA GLU A 613 26.96 43.04 14.62
C GLU A 613 26.35 42.36 13.38
N GLU A 614 26.86 42.60 12.17
CA GLU A 614 26.34 42.02 10.93
C GLU A 614 26.48 40.49 10.91
N LEU A 615 27.59 39.95 11.42
CA LEU A 615 27.79 38.51 11.61
C LEU A 615 26.80 37.94 12.62
N LEU A 616 26.51 38.62 13.74
CA LEU A 616 25.47 38.21 14.70
C LEU A 616 24.06 38.24 14.07
N ARG A 617 23.73 39.24 13.24
CA ARG A 617 22.46 39.29 12.49
C ARG A 617 22.36 38.12 11.49
N LYS A 618 23.43 37.81 10.76
CA LYS A 618 23.53 36.63 9.87
C LYS A 618 23.34 35.32 10.64
N LEU A 619 23.93 35.22 11.84
CA LEU A 619 23.84 34.07 12.73
C LEU A 619 22.40 33.78 13.18
N GLN A 620 21.68 34.82 13.64
CA GLN A 620 20.27 34.71 14.03
C GLN A 620 19.36 34.34 12.84
N LEU A 621 19.67 34.82 11.63
CA LEU A 621 18.95 34.43 10.42
C LEU A 621 19.16 32.94 10.09
N VAL A 622 20.35 32.39 10.31
CA VAL A 622 20.65 30.96 10.14
C VAL A 622 19.93 30.10 11.17
N LYS A 623 19.89 30.52 12.45
CA LYS A 623 19.08 29.86 13.49
C LYS A 623 17.60 29.82 13.09
N ARG A 624 17.03 30.95 12.67
CA ARG A 624 15.63 31.04 12.21
C ARG A 624 15.36 30.19 10.96
N GLU A 625 16.28 30.16 9.99
CA GLU A 625 16.19 29.27 8.82
C GLU A 625 16.16 27.79 9.23
N ARG A 626 17.06 27.36 10.13
CA ARG A 626 17.11 25.99 10.64
C ARG A 626 15.82 25.59 11.36
N GLN A 627 15.31 26.45 12.25
CA GLN A 627 14.07 26.21 12.99
C GLN A 627 12.84 26.13 12.06
N GLN A 628 12.75 26.98 11.03
CA GLN A 628 11.67 26.90 10.03
C GLN A 628 11.74 25.61 9.22
N VAL A 629 12.93 25.17 8.77
CA VAL A 629 13.08 23.93 8.01
C VAL A 629 12.74 22.69 8.87
N LEU A 630 13.03 22.71 10.17
CA LEU A 630 12.59 21.67 11.10
C LEU A 630 11.06 21.64 11.25
N LYS A 631 10.40 22.81 11.26
CA LYS A 631 8.94 22.89 11.26
C LYS A 631 8.34 22.34 9.97
N ASP A 632 8.81 22.81 8.81
CA ASP A 632 8.38 22.33 7.49
C ASP A 632 8.52 20.81 7.36
N LEU A 633 9.54 20.22 8.00
CA LEU A 633 9.78 18.79 8.05
C LEU A 633 8.78 18.07 8.97
N LYS A 634 8.56 18.58 10.20
CA LYS A 634 7.58 18.02 11.15
C LYS A 634 6.16 18.03 10.57
N ASP A 635 5.76 19.14 9.95
CA ASP A 635 4.44 19.29 9.34
C ASP A 635 4.24 18.28 8.20
N LYS A 636 5.24 18.11 7.31
CA LYS A 636 5.17 17.14 6.20
C LYS A 636 5.16 15.68 6.65
N ILE A 637 5.96 15.33 7.66
CA ILE A 637 5.99 13.98 8.23
C ILE A 637 4.67 13.63 8.93
N HIS A 638 4.01 14.62 9.53
CA HIS A 638 2.69 14.43 10.15
C HIS A 638 1.57 14.22 9.13
N SER A 639 1.68 14.82 7.93
CA SER A 639 0.71 14.65 6.83
C SER A 639 0.92 13.41 5.96
N ASP A 640 1.93 12.59 6.25
CA ASP A 640 2.38 11.52 5.36
C ASP A 640 1.76 10.15 5.70
N ASP A 641 0.93 9.62 4.79
CA ASP A 641 0.29 8.30 4.91
C ASP A 641 0.86 7.31 3.87
N ILE A 642 1.33 6.16 4.35
CA ILE A 642 1.87 5.05 3.55
C ILE A 642 0.85 3.92 3.34
N SER A 643 -0.36 4.01 3.94
CA SER A 643 -1.35 2.92 4.01
C SER A 643 -1.65 2.27 2.67
N GLN A 644 -1.89 3.07 1.63
CA GLN A 644 -2.18 2.59 0.27
C GLN A 644 -0.99 1.84 -0.35
N VAL A 645 0.23 2.31 -0.12
CA VAL A 645 1.45 1.70 -0.63
C VAL A 645 1.69 0.34 0.05
N LEU A 646 1.40 0.24 1.35
CA LEU A 646 1.42 -1.03 2.08
C LEU A 646 0.31 -2.00 1.65
N ILE A 647 -0.92 -1.53 1.41
CA ILE A 647 -2.03 -2.36 0.92
C ILE A 647 -1.68 -3.02 -0.41
N LEU A 648 -1.14 -2.25 -1.36
CA LEU A 648 -0.68 -2.75 -2.66
C LEU A 648 0.48 -3.76 -2.53
N ASN A 649 1.32 -3.62 -1.50
CA ASN A 649 2.48 -4.47 -1.24
C ASN A 649 2.25 -5.53 -0.14
N LYS A 650 1.00 -5.84 0.24
CA LYS A 650 0.67 -6.83 1.31
C LYS A 650 1.30 -8.22 1.15
N LYS A 651 1.68 -8.61 -0.07
CA LYS A 651 2.34 -9.89 -0.38
C LYS A 651 3.88 -9.79 -0.38
N ALA A 652 4.45 -8.64 -0.02
CA ALA A 652 5.89 -8.42 0.12
C ALA A 652 6.42 -9.07 1.42
N THR A 653 7.70 -9.46 1.40
CA THR A 653 8.40 -9.96 2.60
C THR A 653 8.85 -8.77 3.47
N THR A 654 8.99 -8.93 4.79
CA THR A 654 9.44 -7.86 5.71
C THR A 654 10.77 -7.19 5.33
N SER A 655 11.66 -7.90 4.60
CA SER A 655 12.87 -7.31 4.01
C SER A 655 12.55 -6.28 2.91
N GLN A 656 11.50 -6.51 2.11
CA GLN A 656 10.98 -5.59 1.10
C GLN A 656 10.17 -4.46 1.75
N GLU A 657 9.38 -4.72 2.80
CA GLU A 657 8.73 -3.65 3.61
C GLU A 657 9.78 -2.67 4.16
N THR A 658 10.90 -3.19 4.67
CA THR A 658 12.03 -2.37 5.17
C THR A 658 12.71 -1.56 4.06
N GLN A 659 12.70 -2.03 2.80
CA GLN A 659 13.19 -1.28 1.64
C GLN A 659 12.17 -0.23 1.18
N LEU A 660 10.88 -0.54 1.26
CA LEU A 660 9.78 0.37 0.98
C LEU A 660 9.78 1.55 1.96
N PHE A 661 9.93 1.29 3.26
CA PHE A 661 10.08 2.34 4.27
C PHE A 661 11.28 3.25 3.97
N LYS A 662 12.42 2.70 3.54
CA LYS A 662 13.60 3.49 3.19
C LYS A 662 13.38 4.36 1.96
N SER A 663 12.80 3.83 0.89
CA SER A 663 12.49 4.61 -0.32
C SER A 663 11.45 5.70 -0.06
N GLU A 664 10.44 5.43 0.76
CA GLU A 664 9.48 6.44 1.20
C GLU A 664 10.14 7.50 2.10
N LEU A 665 11.01 7.13 3.05
CA LEU A 665 11.72 8.11 3.87
C LEU A 665 12.71 8.98 3.07
N GLU A 666 13.16 8.54 1.89
CA GLU A 666 14.05 9.37 1.05
C GLU A 666 13.38 10.66 0.54
N LYS A 667 12.04 10.75 0.49
CA LYS A 667 11.34 12.02 0.18
C LYS A 667 11.61 13.14 1.19
N PHE A 668 12.07 12.80 2.40
CA PHE A 668 12.44 13.77 3.44
C PHE A 668 13.92 14.22 3.38
N ARG A 669 14.79 13.50 2.65
CA ARG A 669 16.23 13.83 2.49
C ARG A 669 16.53 15.30 2.19
N PRO A 670 15.77 16.02 1.31
CA PRO A 670 16.07 17.42 1.01
C PRO A 670 16.02 18.34 2.24
N HIS A 671 15.14 18.07 3.21
CA HIS A 671 15.05 18.85 4.45
C HIS A 671 16.23 18.54 5.37
N GLN A 672 16.60 17.27 5.53
CA GLN A 672 17.78 16.86 6.29
C GLN A 672 19.06 17.51 5.73
N THR A 673 19.21 17.50 4.39
CA THR A 673 20.32 18.18 3.70
C THR A 673 20.31 19.69 3.94
N ARG A 674 19.14 20.35 3.95
CA ARG A 674 19.05 21.80 4.24
C ARG A 674 19.35 22.13 5.71
N ILE A 675 18.96 21.27 6.67
CA ILE A 675 19.35 21.40 8.08
C ILE A 675 20.88 21.30 8.22
N LEU A 676 21.51 20.29 7.61
CA LEU A 676 22.97 20.13 7.59
C LEU A 676 23.68 21.33 6.94
N GLN A 677 23.16 21.86 5.83
CA GLN A 677 23.67 23.09 5.21
C GLN A 677 23.58 24.30 6.15
N ALA A 678 22.49 24.45 6.89
CA ALA A 678 22.35 25.51 7.90
C ALA A 678 23.34 25.33 9.07
N MET A 679 23.59 24.11 9.53
CA MET A 679 24.61 23.81 10.55
C MET A 679 26.03 24.16 10.05
N HIS A 680 26.40 23.77 8.82
CA HIS A 680 27.69 24.15 8.23
C HIS A 680 27.83 25.67 8.05
N LYS A 681 26.76 26.36 7.64
CA LYS A 681 26.69 27.82 7.51
C LYS A 681 26.86 28.51 8.87
N GLN A 682 26.26 28.00 9.95
CA GLN A 682 26.51 28.45 11.32
C GLN A 682 27.99 28.26 11.71
N SER A 683 28.56 27.08 11.50
CA SER A 683 29.96 26.81 11.84
C SER A 683 30.95 27.73 11.11
N ALA A 684 30.65 28.08 9.85
CA ALA A 684 31.42 29.06 9.08
C ALA A 684 31.30 30.48 9.65
N VAL A 685 30.08 30.98 9.87
CA VAL A 685 29.85 32.33 10.43
C VAL A 685 30.41 32.44 11.85
N MET A 686 30.33 31.39 12.68
CA MET A 686 30.94 31.38 14.02
C MET A 686 32.46 31.46 13.99
N LYS A 687 33.15 30.80 13.03
CA LYS A 687 34.60 30.91 12.87
C LYS A 687 35.00 32.31 12.41
N GLU A 688 34.21 32.92 11.53
CA GLU A 688 34.42 34.29 11.09
C GLU A 688 34.20 35.30 12.23
N LEU A 689 33.12 35.15 13.01
CA LEU A 689 32.80 35.93 14.21
C LEU A 689 33.90 35.83 15.27
N THR A 690 34.38 34.61 15.56
CA THR A 690 35.44 34.37 16.55
C THR A 690 36.76 35.02 16.12
N ARG A 691 37.07 35.01 14.81
CA ARG A 691 38.23 35.72 14.26
C ARG A 691 38.06 37.25 14.39
N THR A 692 37.01 37.83 13.81
CA THR A 692 36.83 39.30 13.78
C THR A 692 36.72 39.90 15.18
N TYR A 693 36.08 39.20 16.11
CA TYR A 693 36.05 39.61 17.52
C TYR A 693 37.40 39.39 18.23
N GLY A 694 38.14 38.32 17.89
CA GLY A 694 39.51 38.09 18.38
C GLY A 694 40.51 39.14 17.87
N ASP A 695 40.31 39.68 16.67
CA ASP A 695 41.10 40.78 16.11
C ASP A 695 40.75 42.10 16.83
N LEU A 696 39.46 42.39 17.02
CA LEU A 696 38.97 43.56 17.78
C LEU A 696 39.49 43.60 19.23
N LEU A 697 39.59 42.44 19.89
CA LEU A 697 40.15 42.31 21.25
C LEU A 697 41.67 42.49 21.34
N GLN A 698 42.39 42.57 20.22
CA GLN A 698 43.84 42.82 20.20
C GLN A 698 44.21 44.31 20.14
N ASP A 699 43.25 45.22 19.89
CA ASP A 699 43.53 46.66 19.97
C ASP A 699 43.90 47.07 21.41
N LYS A 700 44.97 47.87 21.52
CA LYS A 700 45.45 48.44 22.78
C LYS A 700 44.40 49.37 23.42
N ARG A 701 43.58 50.06 22.62
CA ARG A 701 42.49 50.92 23.06
C ARG A 701 41.42 50.11 23.82
N VAL A 702 40.98 48.99 23.23
CA VAL A 702 39.99 48.06 23.81
C VAL A 702 40.47 47.41 25.11
N ARG A 703 41.75 47.03 25.16
CA ARG A 703 42.32 46.22 26.26
C ARG A 703 42.36 46.94 27.62
N GLY A 704 42.31 48.27 27.66
CA GLY A 704 42.22 49.04 28.90
C GLY A 704 40.83 48.95 29.54
N GLU A 705 39.80 49.25 28.74
CA GLU A 705 38.39 49.18 29.13
C GLU A 705 37.97 47.76 29.54
N GLN A 706 38.41 46.75 28.77
CA GLN A 706 38.08 45.34 29.00
C GLN A 706 38.38 44.88 30.45
N ASN A 707 39.51 45.30 31.03
CA ASN A 707 39.93 44.87 32.37
C ASN A 707 39.10 45.52 33.49
N LYS A 708 38.70 46.80 33.33
CA LYS A 708 37.77 47.47 34.26
C LYS A 708 36.39 46.81 34.17
N TYR A 709 35.91 46.60 32.94
CA TYR A 709 34.62 45.97 32.69
C TYR A 709 34.55 44.55 33.23
N GLU A 710 35.60 43.72 33.07
CA GLU A 710 35.51 42.31 33.50
C GLU A 710 35.29 42.15 35.01
N ALA A 711 35.84 43.05 35.83
CA ALA A 711 35.61 43.05 37.27
C ALA A 711 34.14 43.38 37.63
N PHE A 712 33.58 44.42 37.01
CA PHE A 712 32.18 44.83 37.21
C PHE A 712 31.19 43.81 36.62
N SER A 713 31.48 43.30 35.43
CA SER A 713 30.73 42.25 34.73
C SER A 713 30.62 40.97 35.57
N ARG A 714 31.71 40.54 36.22
CA ARG A 714 31.67 39.38 37.13
C ARG A 714 30.74 39.59 38.33
N GLN A 715 30.64 40.81 38.85
CA GLN A 715 29.71 41.15 39.94
C GLN A 715 28.25 41.22 39.44
N ARG A 716 27.99 41.95 38.34
CA ARG A 716 26.69 42.02 37.65
C ARG A 716 26.16 40.62 37.29
N ASN A 717 26.97 39.78 36.65
CA ASN A 717 26.58 38.43 36.27
C ASN A 717 26.36 37.49 37.47
N THR A 718 26.97 37.77 38.64
CA THR A 718 26.69 37.02 39.87
C THR A 718 25.31 37.39 40.44
N VAL A 719 24.94 38.68 40.40
CA VAL A 719 23.62 39.17 40.83
C VAL A 719 22.52 38.69 39.88
N LEU A 720 22.69 38.92 38.56
CA LEU A 720 21.76 38.46 37.54
C LEU A 720 21.68 36.94 37.50
N GLY A 721 22.79 36.22 37.68
CA GLY A 721 22.81 34.76 37.77
C GLY A 721 22.09 34.17 38.98
N ARG A 722 21.80 34.97 40.02
CA ARG A 722 20.86 34.62 41.09
C ARG A 722 19.42 34.90 40.66
N TYR A 723 19.11 36.14 40.25
CA TYR A 723 17.74 36.53 39.95
C TYR A 723 17.15 35.86 38.70
N ARG A 724 17.97 35.55 37.68
CA ARG A 724 17.58 34.73 36.53
C ARG A 724 17.16 33.31 36.94
N LYS A 725 17.74 32.74 38.00
CA LYS A 725 17.31 31.42 38.54
C LYS A 725 15.99 31.51 39.29
N ILE A 726 15.76 32.59 40.02
CA ILE A 726 14.48 32.87 40.69
C ILE A 726 13.40 33.07 39.62
N TYR A 727 13.62 33.95 38.65
CA TYR A 727 12.70 34.20 37.54
C TYR A 727 12.46 32.95 36.65
N GLN A 728 13.49 32.12 36.41
CA GLN A 728 13.28 30.83 35.75
C GLN A 728 12.40 29.89 36.59
N ALA A 729 12.63 29.81 37.91
CA ALA A 729 11.76 29.03 38.80
C ALA A 729 10.32 29.55 38.83
N TYR A 730 10.09 30.87 38.66
CA TYR A 730 8.77 31.47 38.49
C TYR A 730 8.09 31.02 37.17
N ILE A 731 8.82 31.03 36.04
CA ILE A 731 8.33 30.51 34.76
C ILE A 731 8.02 29.01 34.88
N ASP A 732 8.93 28.22 35.45
CA ASP A 732 8.80 26.76 35.59
C ASP A 732 7.63 26.40 36.53
N LEU A 733 7.39 27.19 37.58
CA LEU A 733 6.22 27.05 38.45
C LEU A 733 4.92 27.39 37.73
N ASN A 734 4.86 28.51 37.00
CA ASN A 734 3.66 28.87 36.24
C ASN A 734 3.33 27.81 35.17
N ALA A 735 4.32 27.42 34.35
CA ALA A 735 4.16 26.38 33.34
C ALA A 735 3.90 24.99 33.96
N GLY A 736 4.37 24.72 35.18
CA GLY A 736 4.07 23.52 35.96
C GLY A 736 2.63 23.50 36.46
N LEU A 737 2.17 24.60 37.08
CA LEU A 737 0.83 24.75 37.63
C LEU A 737 -0.25 24.82 36.56
N GLU A 738 0.04 25.40 35.38
CA GLU A 738 -0.88 25.38 34.25
C GLU A 738 -1.09 23.94 33.73
N ARG A 739 0.00 23.18 33.54
CA ARG A 739 -0.08 21.75 33.19
C ARG A 739 -0.80 20.92 34.26
N ALA A 740 -0.59 21.21 35.55
CA ALA A 740 -1.31 20.56 36.63
C ALA A 740 -2.83 20.88 36.58
N ARG A 741 -3.21 22.14 36.37
CA ARG A 741 -4.62 22.55 36.19
C ARG A 741 -5.27 21.85 34.99
N GLN A 742 -4.57 21.77 33.86
CA GLN A 742 -5.04 21.06 32.66
C GLN A 742 -5.24 19.57 32.97
N PHE A 743 -4.22 18.90 33.52
CA PHE A 743 -4.28 17.49 33.93
C PHE A 743 -5.46 17.20 34.88
N TYR A 744 -5.64 17.98 35.94
CA TYR A 744 -6.73 17.75 36.88
C TYR A 744 -8.11 18.08 36.29
N THR A 745 -8.20 18.94 35.26
CA THR A 745 -9.45 19.17 34.54
C THR A 745 -9.81 17.96 33.66
N GLU A 746 -8.87 17.47 32.85
CA GLU A 746 -9.05 16.28 31.99
C GLU A 746 -9.27 15.00 32.82
N MET A 747 -8.54 14.84 33.93
CA MET A 747 -8.68 13.71 34.86
C MET A 747 -10.02 13.74 35.60
N LYS A 748 -10.61 14.92 35.80
CA LYS A 748 -11.97 15.07 36.34
C LYS A 748 -13.03 14.70 35.31
N GLU A 749 -12.93 15.20 34.08
CA GLU A 749 -13.88 14.83 33.01
C GLU A 749 -13.87 13.32 32.73
N THR A 750 -12.70 12.69 32.72
CA THR A 750 -12.56 11.23 32.56
C THR A 750 -13.06 10.45 33.78
N ALA A 751 -12.83 10.91 35.01
CA ALA A 751 -13.39 10.29 36.22
C ALA A 751 -14.93 10.42 36.29
N GLU A 752 -15.50 11.58 35.93
CA GLU A 752 -16.95 11.77 35.83
C GLU A 752 -17.57 10.95 34.68
N SER A 753 -16.84 10.75 33.58
CA SER A 753 -17.24 9.85 32.49
C SER A 753 -17.29 8.40 32.97
N LEU A 754 -16.24 7.94 33.68
CA LEU A 754 -16.22 6.62 34.30
C LEU A 754 -17.38 6.45 35.31
N GLU A 755 -17.66 7.47 36.13
CA GLU A 755 -18.80 7.41 37.06
C GLU A 755 -20.13 7.25 36.31
N LYS A 756 -20.38 8.02 35.25
CA LYS A 756 -21.60 7.90 34.41
C LYS A 756 -21.72 6.51 33.78
N ASN A 757 -20.62 5.91 33.33
CA ASN A 757 -20.58 4.54 32.81
C ASN A 757 -20.87 3.49 33.90
N VAL A 758 -20.35 3.69 35.11
CA VAL A 758 -20.62 2.86 36.29
C VAL A 758 -22.08 2.96 36.73
N GLN A 759 -22.64 4.17 36.83
CA GLN A 759 -24.04 4.41 37.16
C GLN A 759 -24.96 3.71 36.15
N SER A 760 -24.74 3.95 34.85
CA SER A 760 -25.48 3.30 33.75
C SER A 760 -25.39 1.76 33.80
N PHE A 761 -24.21 1.21 34.06
CA PHE A 761 -24.05 -0.24 34.27
C PHE A 761 -24.91 -0.72 35.45
N VAL A 762 -24.77 -0.09 36.63
CA VAL A 762 -25.49 -0.49 37.85
C VAL A 762 -27.02 -0.35 37.69
N GLU A 763 -27.51 0.65 36.97
CA GLU A 763 -28.94 0.82 36.66
C GLU A 763 -29.47 -0.29 35.75
N ASN A 764 -28.77 -0.59 34.64
CA ASN A 764 -29.14 -1.69 33.73
C ASN A 764 -29.10 -3.06 34.44
N ARG A 765 -28.14 -3.26 35.34
CA ARG A 765 -28.04 -4.47 36.15
C ARG A 765 -29.15 -4.61 37.20
N ARG A 766 -29.60 -3.49 37.79
CA ARG A 766 -30.74 -3.45 38.70
C ARG A 766 -32.07 -3.66 37.96
N SER A 767 -32.22 -3.16 36.73
CA SER A 767 -33.43 -3.38 35.94
C SER A 767 -33.52 -4.83 35.44
N GLU A 768 -32.43 -5.42 34.95
CA GLU A 768 -32.31 -6.86 34.64
C GLU A 768 -32.67 -7.73 35.86
N GLY A 769 -32.04 -7.47 37.01
CA GLY A 769 -32.32 -8.19 38.25
C GLY A 769 -33.77 -8.03 38.73
N SER A 770 -34.37 -6.84 38.57
CA SER A 770 -35.78 -6.61 38.88
C SER A 770 -36.72 -7.39 37.95
N GLN A 771 -36.44 -7.46 36.65
CA GLN A 771 -37.22 -8.28 35.71
C GLN A 771 -37.12 -9.78 36.03
N LEU A 772 -35.92 -10.27 36.38
CA LEU A 772 -35.72 -11.65 36.83
C LEU A 772 -36.47 -11.94 38.14
N LEU A 773 -36.41 -11.03 39.12
CA LEU A 773 -37.16 -11.15 40.36
C LEU A 773 -38.67 -11.25 40.11
N ASN A 774 -39.23 -10.35 39.29
CA ASN A 774 -40.65 -10.35 38.94
C ASN A 774 -41.08 -11.62 38.20
N THR A 775 -40.24 -12.17 37.31
CA THR A 775 -40.56 -13.42 36.60
C THR A 775 -40.47 -14.65 37.51
N ILE A 776 -39.53 -14.70 38.46
CA ILE A 776 -39.45 -15.75 39.49
C ILE A 776 -40.68 -15.69 40.40
N GLU A 777 -41.11 -14.51 40.83
CA GLU A 777 -42.26 -14.34 41.72
C GLU A 777 -43.59 -14.61 41.00
N ALA A 778 -43.73 -14.23 39.72
CA ALA A 778 -44.86 -14.63 38.88
C ALA A 778 -44.92 -16.15 38.61
N ALA A 779 -43.77 -16.81 38.41
CA ALA A 779 -43.69 -18.27 38.28
C ALA A 779 -44.13 -18.99 39.57
N LYS A 780 -43.78 -18.44 40.74
CA LYS A 780 -44.20 -19.00 42.05
C LYS A 780 -45.67 -18.74 42.37
N GLY A 781 -46.18 -17.55 42.07
CA GLY A 781 -47.61 -17.24 42.20
C GLY A 781 -48.48 -18.14 41.33
N SER A 782 -48.15 -18.24 40.02
CA SER A 782 -48.86 -19.13 39.11
C SER A 782 -48.67 -20.63 39.41
N GLY A 783 -47.59 -21.01 40.09
CA GLY A 783 -47.42 -22.35 40.68
C GLY A 783 -48.46 -22.65 41.75
N ALA A 784 -48.66 -21.72 42.70
CA ALA A 784 -49.64 -21.87 43.78
C ALA A 784 -51.09 -21.92 43.26
N ASP A 785 -51.48 -21.02 42.35
CA ASP A 785 -52.80 -21.04 41.71
C ASP A 785 -53.06 -22.37 40.97
N ARG A 786 -52.03 -22.89 40.29
CA ARG A 786 -52.12 -24.14 39.52
C ARG A 786 -52.18 -25.38 40.40
N GLU A 787 -51.54 -25.37 41.56
CA GLU A 787 -51.67 -26.43 42.57
C GLU A 787 -53.04 -26.38 43.26
N GLN A 788 -53.54 -25.19 43.59
CA GLN A 788 -54.89 -24.98 44.14
C GLN A 788 -55.98 -25.40 43.16
N ALA A 789 -55.82 -25.09 41.86
CA ALA A 789 -56.71 -25.58 40.80
C ALA A 789 -56.64 -27.11 40.63
N ARG A 790 -55.45 -27.71 40.71
CA ARG A 790 -55.27 -29.17 40.62
C ARG A 790 -55.89 -29.91 41.81
N LEU A 791 -55.83 -29.32 43.02
CA LEU A 791 -56.50 -29.85 44.20
C LEU A 791 -58.03 -29.83 44.05
N LYS A 792 -58.55 -28.78 43.39
CA LYS A 792 -59.98 -28.64 43.06
C LYS A 792 -60.44 -29.67 42.01
N GLU A 793 -59.67 -29.88 40.94
CA GLU A 793 -59.91 -30.93 39.94
C GLU A 793 -59.87 -32.34 40.58
N LEU A 794 -59.02 -32.55 41.59
CA LEU A 794 -58.96 -33.82 42.33
C LEU A 794 -60.21 -34.08 43.18
N MET A 795 -60.81 -33.04 43.78
CA MET A 795 -62.11 -33.16 44.46
C MET A 795 -63.24 -33.46 43.47
N GLU A 796 -63.24 -32.78 42.31
CA GLU A 796 -64.26 -32.95 41.27
C GLU A 796 -64.27 -34.38 40.70
N ARG A 797 -63.09 -35.00 40.54
CA ARG A 797 -62.92 -36.41 40.13
C ARG A 797 -63.41 -37.47 41.14
N MET A 798 -63.84 -37.08 42.35
CA MET A 798 -64.46 -38.02 43.30
C MET A 798 -66.00 -38.07 43.21
N SER A 799 -66.62 -37.30 42.32
CA SER A 799 -68.05 -37.44 41.99
C SER A 799 -68.27 -38.52 40.91
N VAL A 800 -69.35 -39.31 41.02
CA VAL A 800 -69.47 -40.62 40.35
C VAL A 800 -70.63 -40.72 39.34
N ASN A 801 -70.51 -41.73 38.46
CA ASN A 801 -71.59 -42.44 37.73
C ASN A 801 -72.05 -41.89 36.34
N PRO A 802 -72.63 -42.75 35.44
CA PRO A 802 -71.87 -43.13 34.24
C PRO A 802 -72.65 -43.21 32.90
N SER A 803 -71.94 -43.64 31.84
CA SER A 803 -72.37 -43.79 30.43
C SER A 803 -73.35 -44.96 30.15
N PRO A 804 -73.85 -45.10 28.89
CA PRO A 804 -73.22 -46.08 27.98
C PRO A 804 -73.22 -45.77 26.44
N ASN A 805 -72.07 -45.97 25.79
CA ASN A 805 -71.73 -46.92 24.69
C ASN A 805 -72.82 -47.61 23.80
N PRO A 806 -72.48 -48.27 22.65
CA PRO A 806 -71.13 -48.64 22.11
C PRO A 806 -70.89 -48.53 20.56
N SER A 807 -69.68 -48.99 20.16
CA SER A 807 -69.31 -49.56 18.82
C SER A 807 -68.89 -48.54 17.73
N SER A 808 -68.01 -48.82 16.75
CA SER A 808 -67.02 -49.90 16.46
C SER A 808 -65.91 -49.32 15.52
N ASN A 809 -64.86 -50.00 15.03
CA ASN A 809 -64.42 -51.41 15.05
C ASN A 809 -62.86 -51.52 15.03
N SER A 810 -62.28 -52.71 14.81
CA SER A 810 -60.83 -53.06 14.76
C SER A 810 -60.64 -54.39 13.95
N PRO A 811 -59.49 -55.13 13.90
CA PRO A 811 -58.14 -54.96 14.50
C PRO A 811 -56.90 -55.34 13.63
N SER A 812 -55.70 -55.28 14.23
CA SER A 812 -54.50 -56.16 14.01
C SER A 812 -53.69 -56.07 12.68
N HIS A 813 -52.36 -56.31 12.61
CA HIS A 813 -51.23 -56.44 13.59
C HIS A 813 -49.89 -56.22 12.81
N ALA A 814 -48.63 -56.44 13.24
CA ALA A 814 -47.99 -57.21 14.32
C ALA A 814 -46.59 -56.64 14.72
N ALA A 815 -45.82 -57.34 15.57
CA ALA A 815 -44.39 -57.16 15.85
C ALA A 815 -43.73 -58.52 16.22
N PRO A 816 -42.39 -58.67 16.20
CA PRO A 816 -41.60 -58.76 17.46
C PRO A 816 -40.10 -58.29 17.33
N ALA A 817 -39.19 -58.42 18.31
CA ALA A 817 -39.17 -58.07 19.75
C ALA A 817 -37.72 -58.28 20.34
N HIS A 818 -37.43 -57.70 21.52
CA HIS A 818 -36.25 -57.93 22.42
C HIS A 818 -34.86 -57.33 22.02
N ARG A 819 -33.91 -56.95 22.92
CA ARG A 819 -33.93 -56.39 24.31
C ARG A 819 -32.57 -55.65 24.66
N PRO A 820 -32.09 -55.40 25.92
CA PRO A 820 -31.44 -54.13 26.37
C PRO A 820 -29.86 -54.16 26.37
N PRO A 821 -29.04 -53.22 26.96
CA PRO A 821 -29.30 -52.10 27.90
C PRO A 821 -28.65 -50.71 27.53
N PRO A 822 -27.82 -49.92 28.32
CA PRO A 822 -28.12 -48.47 28.51
C PRO A 822 -26.93 -47.42 28.42
N ILE A 823 -27.25 -46.14 28.76
CA ILE A 823 -26.37 -44.99 29.18
C ILE A 823 -25.77 -44.03 28.11
N GLN A 824 -26.07 -42.72 28.28
CA GLN A 824 -25.38 -41.48 27.77
C GLN A 824 -25.21 -41.29 26.24
N SER A 825 -25.04 -40.08 25.66
CA SER A 825 -25.29 -38.67 26.07
C SER A 825 -25.38 -37.78 24.79
N GLN A 826 -25.46 -36.44 24.94
CA GLN A 826 -25.69 -35.42 23.88
C GLN A 826 -27.14 -35.43 23.32
N GLY A 827 -27.70 -34.31 22.85
CA GLY A 827 -27.21 -32.91 22.86
C GLY A 827 -27.76 -32.12 21.66
N VAL A 828 -28.84 -31.35 21.84
CA VAL A 828 -29.49 -30.59 20.75
C VAL A 828 -29.72 -29.15 21.17
N GLN A 829 -29.53 -28.22 20.23
CA GLN A 829 -29.56 -26.77 20.43
C GLN A 829 -30.99 -26.20 20.47
N ALA A 830 -31.15 -25.05 21.14
CA ALA A 830 -32.34 -24.21 21.04
C ALA A 830 -32.01 -22.91 20.28
N MET A 831 -32.99 -22.37 19.55
CA MET A 831 -32.86 -21.07 18.88
C MET A 831 -32.72 -19.92 19.89
N TYR A 832 -32.02 -18.86 19.49
CA TYR A 832 -32.01 -17.58 20.21
C TYR A 832 -32.30 -16.43 19.23
N ASN A 833 -33.08 -15.45 19.68
CA ASN A 833 -33.46 -14.28 18.90
C ASN A 833 -32.77 -13.04 19.50
N PRO A 834 -32.01 -12.23 18.74
CA PRO A 834 -31.21 -11.15 19.31
C PRO A 834 -32.03 -9.89 19.60
N VAL A 835 -31.82 -9.29 20.77
CA VAL A 835 -32.30 -7.95 21.15
C VAL A 835 -31.09 -7.13 21.62
N ALA A 836 -31.16 -5.80 21.46
CA ALA A 836 -30.03 -4.88 21.48
C ALA A 836 -29.08 -4.96 22.70
N SER A 837 -27.79 -4.84 22.43
CA SER A 837 -26.75 -4.54 23.43
C SER A 837 -26.56 -3.03 23.59
N PRO A 838 -26.23 -2.53 24.80
CA PRO A 838 -25.79 -1.14 25.00
C PRO A 838 -24.37 -0.91 24.42
N PRO A 839 -23.97 0.35 24.18
CA PRO A 839 -22.70 0.68 23.51
C PRO A 839 -21.47 0.42 24.38
N ALA A 840 -20.35 0.06 23.74
CA ALA A 840 -19.06 -0.12 24.38
C ALA A 840 -18.28 1.20 24.47
N THR A 841 -17.63 1.43 25.61
CA THR A 841 -16.70 2.56 25.83
C THR A 841 -15.34 2.28 25.18
N PRO A 842 -14.70 3.26 24.50
CA PRO A 842 -13.39 3.06 23.88
C PRO A 842 -12.28 2.91 24.92
N GLN A 843 -11.35 1.99 24.69
CA GLN A 843 -10.13 1.88 25.50
C GLN A 843 -9.13 2.98 25.09
N TYR A 844 -8.56 3.68 26.08
CA TYR A 844 -7.43 4.59 25.84
C TYR A 844 -6.15 3.78 25.60
N GLN A 845 -5.54 3.91 24.43
CA GLN A 845 -4.18 3.48 24.16
C GLN A 845 -3.28 4.72 24.07
N ASN A 846 -2.18 4.73 24.81
CA ASN A 846 -1.45 5.96 25.12
C ASN A 846 -0.57 6.39 23.93
N GLY A 847 -0.89 7.53 23.30
CA GLY A 847 -0.17 8.05 22.13
C GLY A 847 -0.31 9.57 22.01
N LEU A 848 0.81 10.29 21.88
CA LEU A 848 0.84 11.75 21.94
C LEU A 848 0.28 12.41 20.66
N ARG A 849 -0.61 13.38 20.81
CA ARG A 849 -0.94 14.40 19.79
C ARG A 849 -1.04 15.78 20.42
N SER A 850 -0.46 16.78 19.75
CA SER A 850 -0.50 18.19 20.16
C SER A 850 -1.81 18.87 19.74
N PRO A 851 -2.25 19.93 20.43
CA PRO A 851 -3.55 20.59 20.17
C PRO A 851 -3.49 21.65 19.07
N ASN A 852 -4.66 22.02 18.52
CA ASN A 852 -4.90 23.37 17.97
C ASN A 852 -6.39 23.75 18.00
N ASN A 853 -6.70 25.04 17.90
CA ASN A 853 -7.93 25.65 18.43
C ASN A 853 -9.15 25.81 17.48
N PHE A 854 -10.34 25.85 18.11
CA PHE A 854 -11.49 26.79 17.99
C PHE A 854 -11.45 27.90 16.89
N THR A 855 -12.54 28.42 16.32
CA THR A 855 -13.94 28.71 16.79
C THR A 855 -14.98 28.49 15.66
N GLY A 856 -16.31 28.67 15.75
CA GLY A 856 -17.19 29.34 16.73
C GLY A 856 -18.70 28.97 16.58
N TYR A 857 -19.64 29.82 17.04
CA TYR A 857 -20.96 29.36 17.57
C TYR A 857 -22.23 30.11 17.06
N GLN A 858 -23.33 29.37 16.83
CA GLN A 858 -24.76 29.81 16.78
C GLN A 858 -25.23 30.85 15.71
N PRO A 859 -26.56 31.12 15.52
CA PRO A 859 -27.80 30.39 15.89
C PRO A 859 -28.72 30.04 14.65
N PRO A 860 -29.87 29.36 14.80
CA PRO A 860 -30.67 28.81 13.68
C PRO A 860 -31.85 29.68 13.18
N GLY A 861 -32.34 29.39 11.96
CA GLY A 861 -33.51 30.05 11.31
C GLY A 861 -34.25 29.16 10.28
N SER A 862 -35.51 29.49 9.98
CA SER A 862 -36.51 28.58 9.39
C SER A 862 -36.80 28.69 7.89
N ALA A 863 -36.97 27.52 7.23
CA ALA A 863 -38.02 27.16 6.25
C ALA A 863 -38.18 27.86 4.86
N SER A 864 -38.46 27.00 3.86
CA SER A 864 -39.46 27.12 2.76
C SER A 864 -39.05 27.50 1.29
N LEU A 865 -39.59 26.69 0.37
CA LEU A 865 -40.04 26.87 -1.03
C LEU A 865 -39.20 27.56 -2.16
N ALA A 866 -38.86 26.74 -3.18
CA ALA A 866 -39.29 26.81 -4.61
C ALA A 866 -38.85 27.95 -5.58
N GLY A 867 -38.75 27.59 -6.89
CA GLY A 867 -38.39 28.47 -8.03
C GLY A 867 -36.97 28.18 -8.56
N THR A 868 -36.66 27.56 -9.71
CA THR A 868 -37.28 27.29 -11.05
C THR A 868 -36.99 28.34 -12.16
N PHE A 869 -36.49 27.87 -13.32
CA PHE A 869 -36.34 28.49 -14.67
C PHE A 869 -35.09 29.34 -15.08
N ARG A 870 -34.34 28.78 -16.08
CA ARG A 870 -33.75 29.44 -17.31
C ARG A 870 -32.65 30.53 -17.18
N GLN A 871 -31.74 30.78 -18.15
CA GLN A 871 -31.24 30.04 -19.35
C GLN A 871 -29.92 30.68 -19.88
N SER A 872 -29.09 29.92 -20.63
CA SER A 872 -28.15 30.38 -21.69
C SER A 872 -26.79 31.04 -21.36
N THR A 873 -25.74 30.60 -22.10
CA THR A 873 -24.55 31.35 -22.63
C THR A 873 -23.71 32.24 -21.68
N HIS A 874 -22.37 32.10 -21.56
CA HIS A 874 -21.33 32.05 -22.61
C HIS A 874 -20.01 31.37 -22.16
N THR A 875 -19.13 31.06 -23.13
CA THR A 875 -17.72 30.64 -22.95
C THR A 875 -16.73 31.82 -22.99
N PRO A 876 -15.56 31.68 -22.36
CA PRO A 876 -14.30 32.25 -22.88
C PRO A 876 -13.21 31.19 -23.15
N GLN A 877 -12.12 31.60 -23.82
CA GLN A 877 -11.13 30.72 -24.46
C GLN A 877 -9.86 30.46 -23.62
N ASN A 878 -9.18 29.36 -23.97
CA ASN A 878 -7.78 29.09 -23.62
C ASN A 878 -6.82 29.94 -24.49
N PRO A 879 -5.72 30.50 -23.95
CA PRO A 879 -4.55 30.90 -24.72
C PRO A 879 -3.65 29.68 -24.99
N ASN A 880 -3.02 29.63 -26.16
CA ASN A 880 -2.10 28.55 -26.56
C ASN A 880 -0.68 29.11 -26.74
N TYR A 881 0.36 28.42 -26.29
CA TYR A 881 1.75 28.84 -26.53
C TYR A 881 2.72 27.66 -26.67
N ASN A 882 3.58 27.72 -27.67
CA ASN A 882 4.62 26.74 -27.99
C ASN A 882 5.72 27.46 -28.80
N PRO A 883 7.00 27.29 -28.43
CA PRO A 883 8.01 27.15 -29.48
C PRO A 883 9.01 26.02 -29.20
N SER A 884 9.26 25.18 -30.20
CA SER A 884 10.28 24.13 -30.18
C SER A 884 11.65 24.67 -30.59
N THR A 885 12.74 24.25 -29.93
CA THR A 885 14.04 23.84 -30.54
C THR A 885 15.15 23.60 -29.49
N TYR A 886 15.70 22.38 -29.41
CA TYR A 886 17.10 22.06 -29.79
C TYR A 886 17.42 20.56 -29.58
N GLY A 887 18.53 20.08 -30.16
CA GLY A 887 18.94 18.67 -30.17
C GLY A 887 19.94 18.27 -29.05
N PRO A 888 20.35 16.99 -29.01
CA PRO A 888 21.08 16.38 -27.89
C PRO A 888 22.61 16.47 -27.98
N VAL A 889 23.30 16.52 -26.83
CA VAL A 889 24.76 16.36 -26.72
C VAL A 889 25.13 15.61 -25.44
N SER A 890 26.09 14.68 -25.53
CA SER A 890 26.64 13.91 -24.39
C SER A 890 27.82 14.64 -23.70
N PRO A 891 28.14 14.34 -22.42
CA PRO A 891 29.22 15.02 -21.68
C PRO A 891 30.62 14.43 -21.96
N PRO A 892 31.69 15.24 -21.89
CA PRO A 892 33.08 14.77 -21.79
C PRO A 892 33.76 15.02 -20.43
N ALA A 893 34.72 14.15 -20.11
CA ALA A 893 35.71 14.32 -19.04
C ALA A 893 36.90 15.21 -19.51
N HIS A 894 38.11 15.36 -18.93
CA HIS A 894 38.92 14.71 -17.86
C HIS A 894 40.19 15.64 -17.64
N GLN A 895 41.17 15.52 -16.73
CA GLN A 895 41.47 14.75 -15.49
C GLN A 895 42.75 15.35 -14.83
N GLN A 896 42.92 15.33 -13.50
CA GLN A 896 44.25 15.26 -12.81
C GLN A 896 44.04 14.91 -11.32
N TYR A 897 44.38 13.75 -10.73
CA TYR A 897 45.58 12.87 -10.69
C TYR A 897 46.59 13.17 -9.56
N PHE A 898 46.66 12.30 -8.54
CA PHE A 898 47.84 11.47 -8.23
C PHE A 898 47.53 10.30 -7.23
N SER A 899 48.39 9.28 -7.15
CA SER A 899 48.32 8.06 -6.29
C SER A 899 49.69 7.31 -6.32
N PRO A 900 49.97 6.20 -5.56
CA PRO A 900 49.35 5.59 -4.37
C PRO A 900 50.23 5.88 -3.10
N PRO A 901 51.01 5.01 -2.37
CA PRO A 901 51.20 3.53 -2.26
C PRO A 901 50.86 2.92 -0.84
N PRO A 902 51.10 1.61 -0.52
CA PRO A 902 50.50 0.94 0.66
C PRO A 902 51.44 0.22 1.69
N ASN A 903 50.84 -0.13 2.85
CA ASN A 903 51.09 -1.26 3.79
C ASN A 903 52.47 -1.52 4.48
N GLN A 904 52.49 -1.57 5.83
CA GLN A 904 53.25 -2.55 6.65
C GLN A 904 52.92 -2.58 8.17
N GLN A 905 53.12 -3.75 8.80
CA GLN A 905 53.26 -4.07 10.24
C GLN A 905 54.79 -4.23 10.57
N PRO A 906 55.34 -4.43 11.82
CA PRO A 906 54.82 -5.25 12.96
C PRO A 906 55.30 -4.92 14.42
N TYR A 907 54.95 -5.79 15.41
CA TYR A 907 55.48 -5.96 16.81
C TYR A 907 55.37 -4.77 17.83
N GLY A 908 55.26 -4.96 19.16
CA GLY A 908 55.07 -6.18 19.99
C GLY A 908 55.29 -5.97 21.52
N SER A 909 55.16 -7.03 22.33
CA SER A 909 55.50 -7.20 23.78
C SER A 909 54.43 -6.97 24.89
N GLN A 910 54.74 -7.43 26.11
CA GLN A 910 53.89 -7.82 27.28
C GLN A 910 54.58 -7.33 28.59
N PRO A 911 53.93 -7.14 29.78
CA PRO A 911 53.69 -8.27 30.72
C PRO A 911 52.59 -8.19 31.84
N ILE A 912 51.94 -9.34 32.13
CA ILE A 912 51.77 -10.02 33.46
C ILE A 912 51.29 -9.24 34.73
N THR A 913 50.11 -9.59 35.33
CA THR A 913 49.96 -10.18 36.71
C THR A 913 48.53 -10.59 37.18
N THR A 914 48.39 -11.86 37.62
CA THR A 914 47.61 -12.45 38.76
C THR A 914 46.23 -11.95 39.31
N GLN A 915 45.23 -12.85 39.21
CA GLN A 915 44.53 -13.59 40.31
C GLN A 915 43.23 -13.07 41.02
N HIS A 916 42.41 -14.05 41.48
CA HIS A 916 41.11 -14.03 42.22
C HIS A 916 39.84 -13.70 41.40
N GLY A 917 38.65 -14.27 41.69
CA GLY A 917 38.32 -15.40 42.60
C GLY A 917 36.81 -15.49 42.96
N GLN A 918 36.25 -16.72 43.03
CA GLN A 918 34.81 -17.07 43.26
C GLN A 918 33.83 -16.70 42.11
N GLY A 919 32.76 -17.45 41.81
CA GLY A 919 32.49 -18.88 42.08
C GLY A 919 31.20 -19.21 42.85
N GLN A 920 30.10 -19.50 42.14
CA GLN A 920 28.94 -20.31 42.59
C GLN A 920 28.20 -20.87 41.36
N GLN A 921 27.46 -21.97 41.51
CA GLN A 921 26.92 -22.78 40.42
C GLN A 921 25.67 -23.53 40.89
N TYR A 922 24.58 -23.49 40.11
CA TYR A 922 23.44 -24.42 40.26
C TYR A 922 23.02 -24.97 38.89
N GLY A 923 22.77 -26.27 38.84
CA GLY A 923 22.54 -27.03 37.61
C GLY A 923 21.06 -27.34 37.33
N ALA A 924 20.79 -27.78 36.10
CA ALA A 924 19.46 -28.18 35.63
C ALA A 924 19.09 -29.63 36.01
N GLY A 925 17.82 -29.98 35.81
CA GLY A 925 17.34 -31.36 35.82
C GLY A 925 16.50 -31.68 34.60
N VAL A 926 16.94 -32.62 33.77
CA VAL A 926 16.18 -33.22 32.65
C VAL A 926 16.44 -34.74 32.66
N PRO A 927 15.45 -35.62 32.41
CA PRO A 927 15.60 -37.07 32.63
C PRO A 927 16.48 -37.79 31.58
N PRO A 928 17.02 -38.99 31.91
CA PRO A 928 17.87 -39.75 31.00
C PRO A 928 17.08 -40.41 29.85
N GLY A 929 17.65 -40.40 28.64
CA GLY A 929 17.10 -41.15 27.49
C GLY A 929 17.40 -40.59 26.10
N TRP A 930 18.05 -39.43 25.96
CA TRP A 930 18.23 -38.75 24.67
C TRP A 930 19.71 -38.64 24.26
N GLN A 931 20.04 -38.97 23.01
CA GLN A 931 21.36 -38.78 22.40
C GLN A 931 21.24 -38.01 21.07
N PRO A 932 21.79 -36.79 20.96
CA PRO A 932 21.90 -36.07 19.68
C PRO A 932 23.03 -36.62 18.79
N PRO A 933 22.90 -36.56 17.44
CA PRO A 933 23.96 -36.96 16.51
C PRO A 933 25.07 -35.89 16.36
N PRO A 934 26.28 -36.26 15.88
CA PRO A 934 27.41 -35.34 15.72
C PRO A 934 27.30 -34.45 14.45
N PRO A 935 27.91 -33.24 14.46
CA PRO A 935 27.91 -32.32 13.32
C PRO A 935 28.96 -32.68 12.23
N PRO A 936 28.75 -32.25 10.96
CA PRO A 936 29.65 -32.56 9.85
C PRO A 936 30.92 -31.67 9.79
N PRO A 937 32.01 -32.11 9.13
CA PRO A 937 33.27 -31.35 9.01
C PRO A 937 33.22 -30.22 7.96
N GLY A 938 34.04 -29.18 8.16
CA GLY A 938 34.26 -28.11 7.18
C GLY A 938 35.26 -28.46 6.06
N PRO A 939 35.28 -27.70 4.95
CA PRO A 939 36.05 -28.03 3.75
C PRO A 939 37.56 -27.67 3.83
N PRO A 940 38.47 -28.53 3.37
CA PRO A 940 39.89 -28.22 3.15
C PRO A 940 40.15 -27.51 1.80
N PRO A 941 41.33 -26.88 1.59
CA PRO A 941 41.59 -26.02 0.43
C PRO A 941 42.06 -26.78 -0.83
N THR A 942 41.82 -26.19 -2.00
CA THR A 942 42.28 -26.68 -3.32
C THR A 942 43.46 -25.87 -3.85
N GLN A 943 44.49 -26.55 -4.37
CA GLN A 943 45.59 -25.95 -5.13
C GLN A 943 45.35 -26.10 -6.64
N ASP A 944 45.89 -25.18 -7.43
CA ASP A 944 45.92 -25.28 -8.90
C ASP A 944 46.85 -26.40 -9.40
N TYR A 945 46.50 -27.01 -10.53
CA TYR A 945 47.41 -27.82 -11.35
C TYR A 945 47.06 -27.71 -12.84
N SER A 946 48.08 -27.76 -13.71
CA SER A 946 48.00 -27.29 -15.09
C SER A 946 48.20 -28.36 -16.17
N ALA A 947 47.75 -28.01 -17.38
CA ALA A 947 48.34 -28.31 -18.69
C ALA A 947 48.05 -29.66 -19.41
N MET A 948 47.18 -29.57 -20.42
CA MET A 948 47.34 -29.98 -21.84
C MET A 948 46.29 -29.21 -22.66
N GLN A 949 46.39 -28.89 -23.95
CA GLN A 949 47.43 -28.97 -25.00
C GLN A 949 47.04 -27.91 -26.10
N ALA A 950 47.85 -27.43 -27.05
CA ALA A 950 49.26 -27.64 -27.41
C ALA A 950 49.83 -26.42 -28.20
N ALA A 951 51.17 -26.34 -28.29
CA ALA A 951 51.99 -25.71 -29.35
C ALA A 951 52.00 -24.17 -29.62
N ASN A 952 53.24 -23.63 -29.57
CA ASN A 952 53.85 -22.58 -30.42
C ASN A 952 53.45 -21.08 -30.32
N TYR A 953 54.10 -20.36 -29.38
CA TYR A 953 55.15 -19.32 -29.58
C TYR A 953 55.40 -18.69 -31.00
N PRO A 954 56.04 -17.48 -31.12
CA PRO A 954 56.53 -16.55 -30.07
C PRO A 954 56.33 -15.01 -30.28
N SER A 955 56.66 -14.23 -29.23
CA SER A 955 57.22 -12.85 -29.22
C SER A 955 56.44 -11.62 -29.74
N GLY A 956 56.58 -10.50 -29.00
CA GLY A 956 56.38 -9.12 -29.51
C GLY A 956 57.72 -8.47 -29.93
N PRO A 957 57.94 -7.13 -29.83
CA PRO A 957 57.08 -6.10 -29.23
C PRO A 957 56.96 -4.74 -29.99
N GLY A 958 55.85 -4.01 -29.76
CA GLY A 958 55.77 -2.53 -29.77
C GLY A 958 55.82 -1.75 -31.11
N GLY A 959 55.42 -0.47 -31.06
CA GLY A 959 55.86 0.57 -32.03
C GLY A 959 54.80 1.31 -32.88
N TYR A 960 54.50 2.56 -32.47
CA TYR A 960 54.27 3.76 -33.31
C TYR A 960 53.30 3.82 -34.53
N ALA A 961 52.25 4.63 -34.32
CA ALA A 961 51.93 5.88 -35.08
C ALA A 961 51.02 5.92 -36.35
N ASN A 962 50.30 7.06 -36.44
CA ASN A 962 49.69 7.76 -37.59
C ASN A 962 48.52 7.14 -38.40
N ASP A 963 47.30 7.68 -38.19
CA ASP A 963 46.66 8.80 -38.94
C ASP A 963 47.03 9.01 -40.45
N PRO A 964 46.19 9.62 -41.35
CA PRO A 964 44.79 10.11 -41.24
C PRO A 964 43.78 9.72 -42.36
N ARG A 965 42.48 9.96 -42.08
CA ARG A 965 41.37 10.50 -42.95
C ARG A 965 41.10 10.06 -44.43
N ARG A 966 39.79 10.12 -44.74
CA ARG A 966 39.07 10.21 -46.06
C ARG A 966 38.80 8.92 -46.85
N GLY A 967 37.58 8.80 -47.38
CA GLY A 967 37.19 7.74 -48.33
C GLY A 967 35.68 7.43 -48.44
N GLN A 968 34.79 8.41 -48.61
CA GLN A 968 33.37 8.12 -48.93
C GLN A 968 33.20 7.72 -50.40
N GLN A 969 32.62 6.55 -50.69
CA GLN A 969 31.82 6.37 -51.92
C GLN A 969 30.71 5.30 -51.79
N GLN A 970 29.55 5.79 -51.33
CA GLN A 970 28.20 5.49 -51.84
C GLN A 970 28.05 4.38 -52.91
N GLN A 971 27.30 3.33 -52.58
CA GLN A 971 26.51 2.59 -53.57
C GLN A 971 25.12 2.25 -52.98
N SER A 972 24.08 2.37 -53.79
CA SER A 972 22.67 2.33 -53.38
C SER A 972 22.05 0.93 -53.53
N GLY A 973 21.35 0.48 -52.48
CA GLY A 973 20.63 -0.79 -52.48
C GLY A 973 19.59 -0.84 -51.36
N ALA A 974 18.40 -0.31 -51.61
CA ALA A 974 17.33 -0.22 -50.61
C ALA A 974 16.66 -1.59 -50.39
N ALA A 975 17.21 -2.39 -49.47
CA ALA A 975 16.51 -3.55 -48.93
C ALA A 975 15.38 -3.07 -48.01
N ALA A 976 14.12 -3.25 -48.42
CA ALA A 976 12.97 -2.93 -47.59
C ALA A 976 12.92 -3.86 -46.37
N ASP A 977 12.89 -3.29 -45.18
CA ASP A 977 12.85 -4.04 -43.91
C ASP A 977 11.54 -4.85 -43.79
N PRO A 978 11.60 -6.20 -43.68
CA PRO A 978 10.41 -7.03 -43.49
C PRO A 978 9.71 -6.81 -42.14
N TRP A 979 10.32 -6.13 -41.17
CA TRP A 979 9.75 -5.87 -39.84
C TRP A 979 8.95 -4.56 -39.75
N ALA A 980 9.09 -3.64 -40.71
CA ALA A 980 8.39 -2.34 -40.72
C ALA A 980 6.85 -2.44 -40.71
N GLY A 981 6.29 -3.61 -41.02
CA GLY A 981 4.85 -3.88 -40.93
C GLY A 981 4.33 -4.24 -39.54
N LEU A 982 5.20 -4.48 -38.54
CA LEU A 982 4.83 -4.87 -37.18
C LEU A 982 4.79 -3.71 -36.18
N SER A 983 5.53 -2.63 -36.46
CA SER A 983 5.52 -1.41 -35.61
C SER A 983 4.25 -0.57 -35.77
N GLY A 984 3.55 -0.66 -36.91
CA GLY A 984 2.25 -0.01 -37.15
C GLY A 984 1.04 -0.72 -36.53
N TRP A 985 1.24 -1.52 -35.48
CA TRP A 985 0.23 -2.32 -34.78
C TRP A 985 0.32 -2.26 -33.24
N LYS A 986 1.30 -1.53 -32.68
CA LYS A 986 1.35 -1.22 -31.25
C LYS A 986 0.62 0.09 -30.96
#